data_AF-A0A1M2VVT5-F1
#
_entry.id   AF-A0A1M2VVT5-F1
#
_cell.length_a   1.000
_cell.length_b   1.000
_cell.length_c   1.000
_cell.angle_alpha   90.00
_cell.angle_beta   90.00
_cell.angle_gamma   90.00
#
_symmetry.space_group_name_H-M   'P 1'
#
loop_
_entity.id
_entity.type
_entity.pdbx_description
1 polymer ?
#
loop_
_entity_poly.entity_id
_entity_poly.type
_entity_poly.pdbx_seq_one_letter_code
_entity_poly.pdbx_strand_id
1 'polypeptide(L)'
;MSTPTYAAEKQVAIAAVRRACVLTASVFNKLVKQETMTKEDASPVTVGDYAAQAVVNTILGRTFPKDPVVGEEDAADLRQESGKTLRERIVQLASETLAAPLAEGEKEEWGLGPNQAQTSEQLLDAIDRGNYEGGRTGRFWTLDPIDGTKGFLRGEQYAVCLALVVDSRPELGVIGCPNLPVSAADPAGPRGCIFVAVRGQGAYQLALDSPFSAPATRLTIPPSTSETLNFLESVEKAHAKLSFNERVGQVLGITRAPTRMDSQAKYCALARGDGGAYLRMPTGVGYKEKIWDHAAGLILVEEAGGVITDGRGEPLDFGLGRTLGENFGVVAAGKDVHERVIAAIKQAKAEEDVAAQANGSIFKLPPELVRMIFEHFADEQHQFWLVWISTICKALMPEVEAALYRTVAVSSCKNATRLCRALVKRPYRALAVRSLVVYITGGASIKQPLKSALPLLTSLKRLELTVDDPSIFPLLLDAPFRLRTLLTGGYYYPDCVEDILASQPSLQRFSLMFTPRREEPLDLEHARTILRPDILPNLRSLTGWVARFPLTLIKHPYPIVHLALVGATRRDITHAISLFGNTLVTLILIRLIDEQSPPECYWPTYMFRHAHLPKLEYFMVADRYDEHADLPLERETMVIPGLREICPALKTIVWGADGTVIDDLQWDFDGMTSRGWAMTVYARMLFDAIPALERVSIYDDEVAASREVMGEVFTRAEDRTVKGPESASISLDEDMWTLRPET
;
A
#
# COMPACT_ATOMS: atom_id res chain seq x y z
N MET A 1 31.98 -43.76 -2.15
CA MET A 1 31.21 -42.87 -3.04
C MET A 1 31.00 -41.57 -2.26
N SER A 2 31.43 -40.43 -2.79
CA SER A 2 31.17 -39.13 -2.15
C SER A 2 29.66 -38.89 -2.10
N THR A 3 29.15 -38.43 -0.96
CA THR A 3 27.75 -38.03 -0.83
C THR A 3 27.42 -36.96 -1.89
N PRO A 4 26.31 -37.09 -2.65
CA PRO A 4 25.95 -36.08 -3.65
C PRO A 4 25.82 -34.69 -3.01
N THR A 5 26.30 -33.66 -3.69
CA THR A 5 26.15 -32.27 -3.23
C THR A 5 24.67 -31.95 -3.00
N TYR A 6 24.35 -31.31 -1.88
CA TYR A 6 22.99 -30.95 -1.45
C TYR A 6 22.02 -32.13 -1.19
N ALA A 7 22.52 -33.35 -0.95
CA ALA A 7 21.67 -34.51 -0.70
C ALA A 7 20.76 -34.35 0.53
N ALA A 8 21.28 -33.79 1.63
CA ALA A 8 20.51 -33.57 2.85
C ALA A 8 19.45 -32.48 2.65
N GLU A 9 19.86 -31.36 2.05
CA GLU A 9 18.99 -30.24 1.68
C GLU A 9 17.83 -30.68 0.82
N LYS A 10 18.09 -31.54 -0.18
CA LYS A 10 17.06 -32.11 -1.05
C LYS A 10 16.02 -32.90 -0.27
N GLN A 11 16.46 -33.80 0.62
CA GLN A 11 15.53 -34.62 1.41
C GLN A 11 14.67 -33.76 2.34
N VAL A 12 15.29 -32.80 3.02
CA VAL A 12 14.61 -31.89 3.95
C VAL A 12 13.63 -30.98 3.20
N ALA A 13 14.02 -30.42 2.07
CA ALA A 13 13.16 -29.55 1.26
C ALA A 13 11.95 -30.31 0.71
N ILE A 14 12.13 -31.56 0.25
CA ILE A 14 11.00 -32.41 -0.18
C ILE A 14 10.05 -32.69 0.99
N ALA A 15 10.57 -33.01 2.19
CA ALA A 15 9.75 -33.25 3.37
C ALA A 15 8.97 -32.00 3.78
N ALA A 16 9.64 -30.85 3.83
CA ALA A 16 9.04 -29.58 4.19
C ALA A 16 7.91 -29.18 3.23
N VAL A 17 8.18 -29.21 1.92
CA VAL A 17 7.17 -28.90 0.89
C VAL A 17 6.02 -29.89 0.93
N ARG A 18 6.28 -31.19 1.12
CA ARG A 18 5.22 -32.20 1.23
C ARG A 18 4.29 -31.93 2.40
N ARG A 19 4.85 -31.64 3.59
CA ARG A 19 4.07 -31.30 4.79
C ARG A 19 3.25 -30.02 4.59
N ALA A 20 3.85 -28.99 3.99
CA ALA A 20 3.15 -27.76 3.63
C ALA A 20 2.00 -28.02 2.63
N CYS A 21 2.20 -28.84 1.60
CA CYS A 21 1.14 -29.22 0.65
C CYS A 21 -0.03 -29.94 1.32
N VAL A 22 0.24 -30.83 2.29
CA VAL A 22 -0.81 -31.49 3.08
C VAL A 22 -1.58 -30.46 3.92
N LEU A 23 -0.87 -29.51 4.54
CA LEU A 23 -1.47 -28.42 5.31
C LEU A 23 -2.36 -27.55 4.42
N THR A 24 -1.87 -27.04 3.30
CA THR A 24 -2.61 -26.15 2.41
C THR A 24 -3.84 -26.85 1.82
N ALA A 25 -3.74 -28.13 1.48
CA ALA A 25 -4.88 -28.94 1.05
C ALA A 25 -5.92 -29.11 2.18
N SER A 26 -5.48 -29.32 3.43
CA SER A 26 -6.36 -29.36 4.59
C SER A 26 -7.04 -28.00 4.82
N VAL A 27 -6.31 -26.88 4.71
CA VAL A 27 -6.86 -25.53 4.85
C VAL A 27 -7.92 -25.28 3.79
N PHE A 28 -7.64 -25.59 2.52
CA PHE A 28 -8.60 -25.45 1.43
C PHE A 28 -9.89 -26.25 1.70
N ASN A 29 -9.76 -27.52 2.10
CA ASN A 29 -10.94 -28.36 2.36
C ASN A 29 -11.71 -27.91 3.61
N LYS A 30 -11.03 -27.49 4.70
CA LYS A 30 -11.65 -27.11 5.97
C LYS A 30 -12.21 -25.69 5.98
N LEU A 31 -11.63 -24.74 5.25
CA LEU A 31 -11.95 -23.31 5.35
C LEU A 31 -12.54 -22.71 4.07
N VAL A 32 -12.17 -23.22 2.89
CA VAL A 32 -12.69 -22.70 1.61
C VAL A 32 -13.93 -23.49 1.17
N LYS A 33 -13.83 -24.83 1.12
CA LYS A 33 -14.96 -25.67 0.67
C LYS A 33 -16.12 -25.77 1.66
N GLN A 34 -15.86 -25.68 2.95
CA GLN A 34 -16.88 -25.85 3.99
C GLN A 34 -17.57 -24.53 4.40
N GLU A 35 -17.25 -23.39 3.74
CA GLU A 35 -17.77 -22.04 4.04
C GLU A 35 -17.79 -21.68 5.54
N THR A 36 -16.89 -22.29 6.31
CA THR A 36 -16.82 -22.19 7.77
C THR A 36 -16.27 -20.84 8.25
N MET A 37 -15.90 -19.95 7.32
CA MET A 37 -15.45 -18.59 7.63
C MET A 37 -16.56 -17.59 7.31
N THR A 38 -17.11 -16.98 8.36
CA THR A 38 -17.97 -15.80 8.22
C THR A 38 -17.12 -14.58 7.87
N LYS A 39 -17.75 -13.52 7.32
CA LYS A 39 -17.12 -12.26 6.87
C LYS A 39 -16.29 -11.51 7.93
N GLU A 40 -16.22 -12.01 9.16
CA GLU A 40 -15.48 -11.44 10.29
C GLU A 40 -14.11 -12.10 10.51
N ASP A 41 -13.87 -13.30 9.95
CA ASP A 41 -12.62 -14.03 10.10
C ASP A 41 -11.67 -13.82 8.91
N ALA A 42 -10.37 -13.76 9.18
CA ALA A 42 -9.30 -13.52 8.21
C ALA A 42 -9.38 -14.45 6.98
N SER A 43 -8.91 -13.99 5.80
CA SER A 43 -8.98 -14.77 4.56
C SER A 43 -8.37 -16.18 4.71
N PRO A 44 -9.00 -17.25 4.20
CA PRO A 44 -8.45 -18.62 4.20
C PRO A 44 -7.04 -18.74 3.62
N VAL A 45 -6.70 -17.84 2.69
CA VAL A 45 -5.35 -17.70 2.10
C VAL A 45 -4.36 -17.32 3.19
N THR A 46 -4.61 -16.22 3.90
CA THR A 46 -3.76 -15.72 4.99
C THR A 46 -3.46 -16.79 6.04
N VAL A 47 -4.46 -17.59 6.43
CA VAL A 47 -4.24 -18.71 7.37
C VAL A 47 -3.30 -19.77 6.79
N GLY A 48 -3.49 -20.13 5.51
CA GLY A 48 -2.68 -21.12 4.82
C GLY A 48 -1.24 -20.68 4.62
N ASP A 49 -1.02 -19.44 4.18
CA ASP A 49 0.30 -18.85 3.94
C ASP A 49 1.15 -18.86 5.21
N TYR A 50 0.64 -18.27 6.30
CA TYR A 50 1.35 -18.25 7.57
C TYR A 50 1.64 -19.64 8.11
N ALA A 51 0.65 -20.54 8.07
CA ALA A 51 0.81 -21.88 8.65
C ALA A 51 1.77 -22.75 7.83
N ALA A 52 1.75 -22.65 6.49
CA ALA A 52 2.71 -23.32 5.62
C ALA A 52 4.13 -22.76 5.83
N GLN A 53 4.28 -21.44 5.94
CA GLN A 53 5.58 -20.81 6.25
C GLN A 53 6.11 -21.26 7.62
N ALA A 54 5.26 -21.31 8.65
CA ALA A 54 5.67 -21.79 9.97
C ALA A 54 6.19 -23.25 9.92
N VAL A 55 5.49 -24.14 9.19
CA VAL A 55 5.90 -25.54 9.04
C VAL A 55 7.25 -25.65 8.34
N VAL A 56 7.41 -25.01 7.17
CA VAL A 56 8.65 -25.08 6.39
C VAL A 56 9.81 -24.49 7.17
N ASN A 57 9.63 -23.31 7.76
CA ASN A 57 10.69 -22.63 8.50
C ASN A 57 11.05 -23.35 9.80
N THR A 58 10.11 -24.06 10.44
CA THR A 58 10.43 -24.92 11.58
C THR A 58 11.36 -26.04 11.16
N ILE A 59 11.04 -26.75 10.06
CA ILE A 59 11.83 -27.87 9.55
C ILE A 59 13.23 -27.42 9.12
N LEU A 60 13.31 -26.30 8.39
CA LEU A 60 14.57 -25.68 7.98
C LEU A 60 15.37 -25.18 9.19
N GLY A 61 14.72 -24.54 10.16
CA GLY A 61 15.39 -24.02 11.35
C GLY A 61 15.96 -25.10 12.27
N ARG A 62 15.34 -26.29 12.30
CA ARG A 62 15.87 -27.45 13.02
C ARG A 62 17.09 -28.06 12.32
N THR A 63 17.04 -28.16 11.00
CA THR A 63 18.05 -28.90 10.24
C THR A 63 19.23 -28.03 9.79
N PHE A 64 18.95 -26.77 9.44
CA PHE A 64 19.91 -25.77 8.96
C PHE A 64 19.78 -24.46 9.77
N PRO A 65 20.07 -24.48 11.09
CA PRO A 65 19.79 -23.36 11.98
C PRO A 65 20.49 -22.05 11.59
N LYS A 66 21.60 -22.12 10.85
CA LYS A 66 22.39 -20.97 10.40
C LYS A 66 21.94 -20.40 9.04
N ASP A 67 21.12 -21.13 8.28
CA ASP A 67 20.68 -20.69 6.96
C ASP A 67 19.51 -19.69 7.12
N PRO A 68 19.65 -18.42 6.68
CA PRO A 68 18.55 -17.45 6.68
C PRO A 68 17.44 -17.86 5.70
N VAL A 69 16.24 -17.31 5.87
CA VAL A 69 15.11 -17.54 4.97
C VAL A 69 14.51 -16.22 4.50
N VAL A 70 14.30 -16.09 3.19
CA VAL A 70 13.50 -15.04 2.58
C VAL A 70 12.10 -15.64 2.31
N GLY A 71 11.18 -15.46 3.26
CA GLY A 71 9.77 -15.86 3.13
C GLY A 71 8.88 -14.66 2.79
N GLU A 72 7.71 -14.89 2.24
CA GLU A 72 6.76 -13.83 1.88
C GLU A 72 6.17 -13.10 3.11
N GLU A 73 5.89 -13.86 4.17
CA GLU A 73 5.07 -13.40 5.30
C GLU A 73 5.90 -13.02 6.55
N ASP A 74 5.35 -12.16 7.41
CA ASP A 74 5.92 -11.81 8.73
C ASP A 74 4.87 -11.86 9.86
N ALA A 75 5.28 -12.12 11.10
CA ALA A 75 4.35 -12.33 12.22
C ALA A 75 3.98 -11.03 12.96
N ALA A 76 4.30 -9.83 12.46
CA ALA A 76 4.10 -8.58 13.20
C ALA A 76 2.64 -8.35 13.61
N ASP A 77 1.69 -8.63 12.71
CA ASP A 77 0.26 -8.52 13.00
C ASP A 77 -0.25 -9.67 13.88
N LEU A 78 0.31 -10.88 13.74
CA LEU A 78 -0.05 -12.05 14.54
C LEU A 78 0.37 -11.91 16.01
N ARG A 79 1.41 -11.13 16.29
CA ARG A 79 1.90 -10.86 17.64
C ARG A 79 1.01 -9.87 18.40
N GLN A 80 0.21 -9.07 17.72
CA GLN A 80 -0.72 -8.14 18.32
C GLN A 80 -1.97 -8.84 18.89
N GLU A 81 -2.69 -8.18 19.81
CA GLU A 81 -3.93 -8.73 20.38
C GLU A 81 -5.04 -8.85 19.31
N SER A 82 -5.07 -7.93 18.35
CA SER A 82 -5.96 -7.98 17.18
C SER A 82 -5.75 -9.23 16.31
N GLY A 83 -4.54 -9.82 16.33
CA GLY A 83 -4.20 -11.02 15.59
C GLY A 83 -4.47 -12.33 16.32
N LYS A 84 -5.01 -12.30 17.56
CA LYS A 84 -5.10 -13.49 18.43
C LYS A 84 -5.87 -14.65 17.81
N THR A 85 -7.08 -14.42 17.28
CA THR A 85 -7.91 -15.48 16.67
C THR A 85 -7.20 -16.14 15.49
N LEU A 86 -6.59 -15.32 14.63
CA LEU A 86 -5.82 -15.78 13.48
C LEU A 86 -4.57 -16.57 13.93
N ARG A 87 -3.83 -16.05 14.92
CA ARG A 87 -2.67 -16.71 15.53
C ARG A 87 -3.03 -18.08 16.09
N GLU A 88 -4.09 -18.19 16.88
CA GLU A 88 -4.53 -19.46 17.48
C GLU A 88 -4.83 -20.51 16.39
N ARG A 89 -5.44 -20.09 15.28
CA ARG A 89 -5.74 -20.98 14.15
C ARG A 89 -4.48 -21.43 13.40
N ILE A 90 -3.56 -20.51 13.13
CA ILE A 90 -2.27 -20.81 12.49
C ILE A 90 -1.46 -21.78 13.36
N VAL A 91 -1.36 -21.49 14.67
CA VAL A 91 -0.65 -22.31 15.65
C VAL A 91 -1.24 -23.71 15.69
N GLN A 92 -2.57 -23.83 15.73
CA GLN A 92 -3.26 -25.11 15.69
C GLN A 92 -2.88 -25.92 14.44
N LEU A 93 -3.06 -25.34 13.24
CA LEU A 93 -2.85 -26.05 11.97
C LEU A 93 -1.39 -26.44 11.74
N ALA A 94 -0.46 -25.55 12.07
CA ALA A 94 0.98 -25.83 11.97
C ALA A 94 1.40 -26.92 12.97
N SER A 95 0.92 -26.85 14.21
CA SER A 95 1.20 -27.87 15.24
C SER A 95 0.64 -29.24 14.84
N GLU A 96 -0.62 -29.31 14.38
CA GLU A 96 -1.23 -30.55 13.87
C GLU A 96 -0.41 -31.16 12.73
N THR A 97 0.10 -30.32 11.82
CA THR A 97 0.88 -30.76 10.65
C THR A 97 2.27 -31.27 11.04
N LEU A 98 2.97 -30.57 11.94
CA LEU A 98 4.29 -30.99 12.43
C LEU A 98 4.19 -32.27 13.28
N ALA A 99 3.13 -32.40 14.08
CA ALA A 99 2.91 -33.54 14.97
C ALA A 99 2.32 -34.78 14.28
N ALA A 100 1.82 -34.68 13.04
CA ALA A 100 1.26 -35.83 12.35
C ALA A 100 2.31 -36.95 12.14
N PRO A 101 1.91 -38.24 12.17
CA PRO A 101 2.82 -39.38 12.10
C PRO A 101 3.85 -39.27 10.97
N LEU A 102 5.06 -39.75 11.20
CA LEU A 102 6.13 -39.74 10.19
C LEU A 102 5.72 -40.60 8.99
N ALA A 103 5.82 -40.03 7.80
CA ALA A 103 5.76 -40.75 6.54
C ALA A 103 7.10 -41.44 6.26
N GLU A 104 7.10 -42.45 5.38
CA GLU A 104 8.30 -43.18 4.99
C GLU A 104 9.36 -42.24 4.41
N GLY A 105 10.52 -42.14 5.07
CA GLY A 105 11.65 -41.28 4.66
C GLY A 105 11.74 -39.95 5.42
N GLU A 106 10.70 -39.56 6.16
CA GLU A 106 10.77 -38.45 7.10
C GLU A 106 11.50 -38.86 8.38
N LYS A 107 12.12 -37.88 9.03
CA LYS A 107 12.90 -38.10 10.24
C LYS A 107 12.45 -37.20 11.37
N GLU A 108 12.41 -37.75 12.58
CA GLU A 108 12.06 -37.00 13.79
C GLU A 108 13.04 -35.84 14.06
N GLU A 109 14.32 -36.00 13.69
CA GLU A 109 15.36 -34.98 13.82
C GLU A 109 15.09 -33.68 13.03
N TRP A 110 14.20 -33.73 12.04
CA TRP A 110 13.78 -32.55 11.27
C TRP A 110 12.67 -31.74 11.94
N GLY A 111 12.27 -32.10 13.16
CA GLY A 111 11.15 -31.47 13.86
C GLY A 111 9.78 -31.98 13.40
N LEU A 112 9.71 -33.22 12.92
CA LEU A 112 8.48 -33.90 12.50
C LEU A 112 8.10 -35.07 13.43
N GLY A 113 6.80 -35.35 13.54
CA GLY A 113 6.25 -36.51 14.24
C GLY A 113 5.59 -36.21 15.59
N PRO A 114 4.93 -37.21 16.21
CA PRO A 114 4.00 -37.01 17.33
C PRO A 114 4.57 -36.32 18.57
N ASN A 115 5.89 -36.36 18.76
CA ASN A 115 6.57 -35.77 19.92
C ASN A 115 7.00 -34.31 19.68
N GLN A 116 6.69 -33.72 18.53
CA GLN A 116 7.18 -32.40 18.11
C GLN A 116 6.21 -31.28 18.48
N ALA A 117 5.89 -31.17 19.77
CA ALA A 117 5.08 -30.06 20.26
C ALA A 117 5.83 -28.73 20.08
N GLN A 118 5.20 -27.77 19.40
CA GLN A 118 5.68 -26.39 19.31
C GLN A 118 4.81 -25.49 20.18
N THR A 119 5.44 -24.51 20.81
CA THR A 119 4.74 -23.41 21.47
C THR A 119 4.26 -22.40 20.44
N SER A 120 3.25 -21.59 20.79
CA SER A 120 2.80 -20.47 19.95
C SER A 120 3.96 -19.56 19.56
N GLU A 121 4.83 -19.21 20.51
CA GLU A 121 5.96 -18.30 20.27
C GLU A 121 6.96 -18.89 19.27
N GLN A 122 7.30 -20.18 19.39
CA GLN A 122 8.21 -20.86 18.47
C GLN A 122 7.70 -20.85 17.02
N LEU A 123 6.39 -20.94 16.81
CA LEU A 123 5.80 -20.89 15.48
C LEU A 123 5.79 -19.48 14.91
N LEU A 124 5.57 -18.45 15.74
CA LEU A 124 5.70 -17.06 15.29
C LEU A 124 7.16 -16.72 14.95
N ASP A 125 8.12 -17.19 15.75
CA ASP A 125 9.55 -17.06 15.46
C ASP A 125 9.93 -17.79 14.17
N ALA A 126 9.32 -18.95 13.91
CA ALA A 126 9.51 -19.65 12.65
C ALA A 126 8.97 -18.84 11.46
N ILE A 127 7.83 -18.16 11.59
CA ILE A 127 7.34 -17.24 10.55
C ILE A 127 8.34 -16.10 10.34
N ASP A 128 8.76 -15.41 11.40
CA ASP A 128 9.70 -14.27 11.34
C ASP A 128 11.09 -14.64 10.84
N ARG A 129 11.47 -15.92 10.86
CA ARG A 129 12.69 -16.42 10.20
C ARG A 129 12.71 -16.08 8.69
N GLY A 130 11.54 -15.81 8.08
CA GLY A 130 11.36 -15.36 6.71
C GLY A 130 11.79 -13.90 6.43
N ASN A 131 12.19 -13.14 7.44
CA ASN A 131 12.51 -11.71 7.32
C ASN A 131 13.93 -11.42 6.78
N TYR A 132 14.65 -12.42 6.26
CA TYR A 132 15.94 -12.14 5.63
C TYR A 132 15.75 -11.31 4.35
N GLU A 133 16.64 -10.34 4.12
CA GLU A 133 16.55 -9.45 2.97
C GLU A 133 17.10 -10.07 1.67
N GLY A 134 17.79 -11.21 1.75
CA GLY A 134 18.55 -11.77 0.62
C GLY A 134 19.86 -11.02 0.38
N GLY A 135 20.54 -11.34 -0.73
CA GLY A 135 21.78 -10.67 -1.09
C GLY A 135 22.65 -11.47 -2.04
N ARG A 136 23.76 -10.85 -2.47
CA ARG A 136 24.64 -11.37 -3.52
C ARG A 136 25.56 -12.50 -3.08
N THR A 137 25.89 -12.59 -1.80
CA THR A 137 26.86 -13.55 -1.26
C THR A 137 26.25 -14.35 -0.12
N GLY A 138 26.74 -15.57 0.06
CA GLY A 138 26.30 -16.46 1.13
C GLY A 138 25.15 -17.36 0.69
N ARG A 139 24.58 -18.07 1.66
CA ARG A 139 23.60 -19.12 1.45
C ARG A 139 22.32 -18.81 2.22
N PHE A 140 21.17 -18.89 1.55
CA PHE A 140 19.86 -18.69 2.15
C PHE A 140 18.78 -19.48 1.43
N TRP A 141 17.66 -19.73 2.10
CA TRP A 141 16.46 -20.30 1.49
C TRP A 141 15.49 -19.19 1.08
N THR A 142 14.71 -19.41 0.04
CA THR A 142 13.58 -18.54 -0.31
C THR A 142 12.31 -19.37 -0.47
N LEU A 143 11.21 -18.86 0.08
CA LEU A 143 9.96 -19.59 0.25
C LEU A 143 8.77 -18.73 -0.18
N ASP A 144 7.95 -19.29 -1.06
CA ASP A 144 6.58 -18.87 -1.29
C ASP A 144 5.65 -19.96 -0.72
N PRO A 145 4.93 -19.69 0.39
CA PRO A 145 4.10 -20.68 1.06
C PRO A 145 2.86 -21.07 0.26
N ILE A 146 2.23 -20.14 -0.47
CA ILE A 146 1.12 -20.40 -1.42
C ILE A 146 1.26 -19.47 -2.64
N ASP A 147 2.05 -19.92 -3.61
CA ASP A 147 2.14 -19.23 -4.88
C ASP A 147 0.83 -19.45 -5.67
N GLY A 148 0.25 -18.36 -6.17
CA GLY A 148 -1.04 -18.38 -6.85
C GLY A 148 -2.24 -18.39 -5.91
N THR A 149 -2.21 -17.59 -4.85
CA THR A 149 -3.30 -17.39 -3.87
C THR A 149 -4.71 -17.26 -4.45
N LYS A 150 -4.87 -16.61 -5.62
CA LYS A 150 -6.17 -16.54 -6.32
C LYS A 150 -6.60 -17.88 -6.91
N GLY A 151 -5.66 -18.64 -7.47
CA GLY A 151 -5.90 -20.01 -7.95
C GLY A 151 -6.26 -20.93 -6.78
N PHE A 152 -5.59 -20.77 -5.63
CA PHE A 152 -5.95 -21.45 -4.38
C PHE A 152 -7.40 -21.17 -3.97
N LEU A 153 -7.83 -19.90 -3.93
CA LEU A 153 -9.22 -19.52 -3.58
C LEU A 153 -10.25 -20.08 -4.56
N ARG A 154 -9.91 -20.19 -5.85
CA ARG A 154 -10.79 -20.78 -6.87
C ARG A 154 -10.84 -22.32 -6.83
N GLY A 155 -9.97 -22.97 -6.05
CA GLY A 155 -9.78 -24.41 -6.12
C GLY A 155 -9.10 -24.88 -7.41
N GLU A 156 -8.38 -23.97 -8.07
CA GLU A 156 -7.58 -24.22 -9.27
C GLU A 156 -6.12 -24.49 -8.87
N GLN A 157 -5.15 -24.16 -9.72
CA GLN A 157 -3.74 -24.45 -9.46
C GLN A 157 -3.13 -23.44 -8.47
N TYR A 158 -2.32 -23.96 -7.56
CA TYR A 158 -1.43 -23.21 -6.66
C TYR A 158 -0.23 -24.10 -6.34
N ALA A 159 0.84 -23.51 -5.81
CA ALA A 159 2.05 -24.25 -5.48
C ALA A 159 2.67 -23.80 -4.14
N VAL A 160 3.42 -24.69 -3.50
CA VAL A 160 4.35 -24.36 -2.41
C VAL A 160 5.76 -24.39 -3.01
N CYS A 161 6.50 -23.29 -2.93
CA CYS A 161 7.75 -23.15 -3.67
C CYS A 161 8.91 -22.86 -2.73
N LEU A 162 9.91 -23.73 -2.71
CA LEU A 162 11.09 -23.60 -1.85
C LEU A 162 12.36 -23.74 -2.69
N ALA A 163 13.29 -22.81 -2.53
CA ALA A 163 14.59 -22.88 -3.17
C ALA A 163 15.74 -22.54 -2.23
N LEU A 164 16.89 -23.15 -2.48
CA LEU A 164 18.17 -22.80 -1.86
C LEU A 164 18.98 -21.96 -2.84
N VAL A 165 19.39 -20.78 -2.39
CA VAL A 165 20.25 -19.86 -3.14
C VAL A 165 21.62 -19.81 -2.49
N VAL A 166 22.68 -19.95 -3.29
CA VAL A 166 24.08 -19.81 -2.87
C VAL A 166 24.76 -18.81 -3.80
N ASP A 167 25.33 -17.74 -3.23
CA ASP A 167 26.00 -16.67 -3.94
C ASP A 167 25.18 -16.14 -5.13
N SER A 168 23.94 -15.73 -4.85
CA SER A 168 22.94 -15.24 -5.83
C SER A 168 22.47 -16.24 -6.89
N ARG A 169 22.79 -17.53 -6.74
CA ARG A 169 22.41 -18.57 -7.68
C ARG A 169 21.51 -19.63 -7.03
N PRO A 170 20.31 -19.90 -7.56
CA PRO A 170 19.51 -21.04 -7.14
C PRO A 170 20.26 -22.35 -7.43
N GLU A 171 20.53 -23.14 -6.38
CA GLU A 171 21.26 -24.41 -6.45
C GLU A 171 20.33 -25.62 -6.30
N LEU A 172 19.19 -25.43 -5.63
CA LEU A 172 18.18 -26.45 -5.40
C LEU A 172 16.80 -25.82 -5.38
N GLY A 173 15.81 -26.49 -5.98
CA GLY A 173 14.42 -26.05 -5.99
C GLY A 173 13.46 -27.22 -5.80
N VAL A 174 12.42 -27.00 -5.00
CA VAL A 174 11.32 -27.93 -4.79
C VAL A 174 10.00 -27.17 -4.95
N ILE A 175 9.12 -27.67 -5.82
CA ILE A 175 7.79 -27.09 -6.05
C ILE A 175 6.75 -28.18 -5.81
N GLY A 176 5.89 -27.97 -4.84
CA GLY A 176 4.74 -28.85 -4.56
C GLY A 176 3.48 -28.29 -5.19
N CYS A 177 2.82 -29.06 -6.05
CA CYS A 177 1.59 -28.66 -6.74
C CYS A 177 0.44 -29.60 -6.35
N PRO A 178 -0.33 -29.29 -5.28
CA PRO A 178 -1.33 -30.22 -4.74
C PRO A 178 -2.48 -30.54 -5.70
N ASN A 179 -2.84 -29.59 -6.57
CA ASN A 179 -3.97 -29.72 -7.49
C ASN A 179 -3.56 -30.14 -8.91
N LEU A 180 -2.26 -30.29 -9.19
CA LEU A 180 -1.79 -30.62 -10.54
C LEU A 180 -1.96 -32.13 -10.80
N PRO A 181 -2.57 -32.55 -11.92
CA PRO A 181 -2.64 -33.96 -12.29
C PRO A 181 -1.24 -34.57 -12.43
N VAL A 182 -1.06 -35.80 -11.95
CA VAL A 182 0.23 -36.52 -12.03
C VAL A 182 0.68 -36.71 -13.48
N SER A 183 -0.27 -36.95 -14.38
CA SER A 183 -0.05 -37.03 -15.82
C SER A 183 -0.93 -36.04 -16.55
N ALA A 184 -0.35 -35.24 -17.44
CA ALA A 184 -1.14 -34.36 -18.32
C ALA A 184 -2.00 -35.14 -19.33
N ALA A 185 -1.60 -36.38 -19.67
CA ALA A 185 -2.37 -37.27 -20.53
C ALA A 185 -3.61 -37.87 -19.83
N ASP A 186 -3.66 -37.81 -18.50
CA ASP A 186 -4.82 -38.23 -17.71
C ASP A 186 -5.22 -37.15 -16.68
N PRO A 187 -5.90 -36.07 -17.14
CA PRO A 187 -6.31 -34.97 -16.26
C PRO A 187 -7.32 -35.37 -15.17
N ALA A 188 -8.00 -36.50 -15.35
CA ALA A 188 -8.98 -37.05 -14.41
C ALA A 188 -8.36 -38.03 -13.40
N GLY A 189 -7.11 -38.44 -13.62
CA GLY A 189 -6.36 -39.33 -12.76
C GLY A 189 -5.90 -38.70 -11.44
N PRO A 190 -4.97 -39.37 -10.73
CA PRO A 190 -4.41 -38.88 -9.47
C PRO A 190 -3.84 -37.46 -9.59
N ARG A 191 -3.97 -36.69 -8.51
CA ARG A 191 -3.49 -35.31 -8.40
C ARG A 191 -2.47 -35.18 -7.28
N GLY A 192 -1.64 -34.16 -7.38
CA GLY A 192 -0.60 -33.86 -6.41
C GLY A 192 0.75 -34.29 -6.93
N CYS A 193 1.63 -33.32 -7.17
CA CYS A 193 2.99 -33.54 -7.64
C CYS A 193 4.00 -32.80 -6.77
N ILE A 194 5.21 -33.35 -6.66
CA ILE A 194 6.40 -32.63 -6.21
C ILE A 194 7.41 -32.63 -7.35
N PHE A 195 7.92 -31.45 -7.68
CA PHE A 195 8.99 -31.24 -8.64
C PHE A 195 10.25 -30.88 -7.88
N VAL A 196 11.39 -31.48 -8.25
CA VAL A 196 12.67 -31.23 -7.60
C VAL A 196 13.79 -31.14 -8.62
N ALA A 197 14.67 -30.17 -8.43
CA ALA A 197 15.90 -30.03 -9.20
C ALA A 197 17.05 -29.65 -8.29
N VAL A 198 18.22 -30.21 -8.58
CA VAL A 198 19.50 -29.81 -7.97
C VAL A 198 20.47 -29.56 -9.10
N ARG A 199 21.23 -28.47 -9.02
CA ARG A 199 22.15 -28.05 -10.08
C ARG A 199 23.11 -29.17 -10.46
N GLY A 200 23.15 -29.48 -11.75
CA GLY A 200 23.95 -30.54 -12.36
C GLY A 200 23.45 -31.97 -12.10
N GLN A 201 22.27 -32.16 -11.50
CA GLN A 201 21.72 -33.48 -11.16
C GLN A 201 20.44 -33.83 -11.91
N GLY A 202 19.86 -32.89 -12.66
CA GLY A 202 18.62 -33.06 -13.41
C GLY A 202 17.36 -32.70 -12.60
N ALA A 203 16.27 -32.54 -13.34
CA ALA A 203 14.93 -32.28 -12.81
C ALA A 203 14.11 -33.58 -12.72
N TYR A 204 13.30 -33.70 -11.67
CA TYR A 204 12.49 -34.89 -11.40
C TYR A 204 11.09 -34.53 -10.88
N GLN A 205 10.13 -35.41 -11.16
CA GLN A 205 8.78 -35.40 -10.63
C GLN A 205 8.53 -36.61 -9.73
N LEU A 206 7.82 -36.40 -8.63
CA LEU A 206 7.25 -37.42 -7.77
C LEU A 206 5.75 -37.13 -7.60
N ALA A 207 4.92 -38.16 -7.39
CA ALA A 207 3.57 -37.92 -6.90
C ALA A 207 3.61 -37.49 -5.42
N LEU A 208 2.70 -36.61 -5.01
CA LEU A 208 2.72 -35.98 -3.69
C LEU A 208 2.54 -37.01 -2.55
N ASP A 209 1.75 -38.05 -2.80
CA ASP A 209 1.41 -39.14 -1.88
C ASP A 209 2.43 -40.30 -1.90
N SER A 210 3.38 -40.29 -2.83
CA SER A 210 4.33 -41.39 -2.97
C SER A 210 5.40 -41.39 -1.88
N PRO A 211 5.81 -42.58 -1.40
CA PRO A 211 6.89 -42.70 -0.43
C PRO A 211 8.20 -42.13 -1.01
N PHE A 212 9.12 -41.68 -0.14
CA PHE A 212 10.41 -41.13 -0.59
C PHE A 212 11.24 -42.13 -1.42
N SER A 213 11.00 -43.42 -1.22
CA SER A 213 11.61 -44.54 -1.95
C SER A 213 11.02 -44.76 -3.35
N ALA A 214 9.86 -44.16 -3.66
CA ALA A 214 9.23 -44.31 -4.96
C ALA A 214 10.11 -43.77 -6.09
N PRO A 215 10.07 -44.41 -7.27
CA PRO A 215 10.85 -43.95 -8.41
C PRO A 215 10.40 -42.55 -8.84
N ALA A 216 11.35 -41.61 -8.89
CA ALA A 216 11.12 -40.28 -9.43
C ALA A 216 11.26 -40.29 -10.96
N THR A 217 10.32 -39.65 -11.66
CA THR A 217 10.36 -39.53 -13.11
C THR A 217 11.29 -38.39 -13.51
N ARG A 218 12.34 -38.68 -14.28
CA ARG A 218 13.23 -37.63 -14.80
C ARG A 218 12.47 -36.78 -15.83
N LEU A 219 12.61 -35.47 -15.70
CA LEU A 219 11.99 -34.49 -16.59
C LEU A 219 12.98 -34.04 -17.64
N THR A 220 12.49 -33.81 -18.84
CA THR A 220 13.26 -33.24 -19.94
C THR A 220 12.28 -32.49 -20.83
N ILE A 221 12.52 -31.19 -21.01
CA ILE A 221 11.71 -30.36 -21.89
C ILE A 221 11.91 -30.88 -23.33
N PRO A 222 10.84 -31.36 -23.99
CA PRO A 222 10.96 -31.85 -25.35
C PRO A 222 11.19 -30.70 -26.33
N PRO A 223 11.86 -30.94 -27.46
CA PRO A 223 11.91 -29.98 -28.55
C PRO A 223 10.49 -29.57 -28.99
N SER A 224 10.29 -28.28 -29.25
CA SER A 224 8.99 -27.73 -29.63
C SER A 224 8.90 -27.52 -31.15
N THR A 225 7.82 -28.01 -31.76
CA THR A 225 7.44 -27.67 -33.14
C THR A 225 6.45 -26.53 -33.12
N SER A 226 6.18 -25.93 -34.29
CA SER A 226 5.13 -24.89 -34.40
C SER A 226 3.73 -25.39 -34.01
N GLU A 227 3.49 -26.70 -34.07
CA GLU A 227 2.20 -27.31 -33.68
C GLU A 227 2.12 -27.62 -32.18
N THR A 228 3.25 -27.95 -31.54
CA THR A 228 3.29 -28.28 -30.11
C THR A 228 3.51 -27.05 -29.22
N LEU A 229 4.16 -26.02 -29.74
CA LEU A 229 4.44 -24.77 -29.04
C LEU A 229 3.14 -24.05 -28.68
N ASN A 230 2.95 -23.75 -27.41
CA ASN A 230 1.92 -22.85 -26.89
C ASN A 230 2.47 -22.04 -25.71
N PHE A 231 1.73 -21.02 -25.28
CA PHE A 231 2.09 -20.29 -24.07
C PHE A 231 1.51 -20.90 -22.80
N LEU A 232 2.30 -20.85 -21.73
CA LEU A 232 1.89 -21.05 -20.35
C LEU A 232 1.73 -19.66 -19.73
N GLU A 233 0.51 -19.29 -19.34
CA GLU A 233 0.19 -17.92 -18.92
C GLU A 233 -0.61 -17.89 -17.62
N SER A 234 -0.56 -16.76 -16.91
CA SER A 234 -1.42 -16.53 -15.76
C SER A 234 -2.88 -16.41 -16.20
N VAL A 235 -3.83 -16.90 -15.38
CA VAL A 235 -5.27 -16.72 -15.61
C VAL A 235 -5.67 -15.24 -15.48
N GLU A 236 -4.99 -14.53 -14.58
CA GLU A 236 -5.27 -13.15 -14.21
C GLU A 236 -4.68 -12.12 -15.19
N LYS A 237 -5.55 -11.30 -15.77
CA LYS A 237 -5.18 -10.20 -16.70
C LYS A 237 -4.26 -9.14 -16.08
N ALA A 238 -4.22 -9.04 -14.74
CA ALA A 238 -3.37 -8.08 -14.03
C ALA A 238 -1.89 -8.54 -13.91
N HIS A 239 -1.64 -9.85 -14.04
CA HIS A 239 -0.31 -10.45 -13.82
C HIS A 239 0.47 -10.70 -15.12
N ALA A 240 -0.11 -10.40 -16.29
CA ALA A 240 0.57 -10.46 -17.58
C ALA A 240 -0.11 -9.53 -18.60
N LYS A 241 0.67 -8.91 -19.48
CA LYS A 241 0.16 -8.11 -20.60
C LYS A 241 -0.32 -9.06 -21.73
N LEU A 242 -1.50 -9.66 -21.56
CA LEU A 242 -2.00 -10.73 -22.45
C LEU A 242 -2.05 -10.31 -23.93
N SER A 243 -2.36 -9.06 -24.25
CA SER A 243 -2.34 -8.56 -25.64
C SER A 243 -0.93 -8.53 -26.25
N PHE A 244 0.09 -8.29 -25.41
CA PHE A 244 1.48 -8.36 -25.85
C PHE A 244 1.90 -9.81 -26.09
N ASN A 245 1.55 -10.72 -25.17
CA ASN A 245 1.82 -12.15 -25.36
C ASN A 245 1.12 -12.70 -26.62
N GLU A 246 -0.14 -12.32 -26.87
CA GLU A 246 -0.86 -12.66 -28.10
C GLU A 246 -0.09 -12.20 -29.34
N ARG A 247 0.48 -10.99 -29.31
CA ARG A 247 1.32 -10.49 -30.41
C ARG A 247 2.61 -11.30 -30.58
N VAL A 248 3.30 -11.64 -29.49
CA VAL A 248 4.48 -12.52 -29.53
C VAL A 248 4.11 -13.89 -30.14
N GLY A 249 2.94 -14.42 -29.80
CA GLY A 249 2.43 -15.67 -30.36
C GLY A 249 2.18 -15.60 -31.87
N GLN A 250 1.63 -14.49 -32.36
CA GLN A 250 1.46 -14.24 -33.78
C GLN A 250 2.80 -14.18 -34.52
N VAL A 251 3.80 -13.50 -33.96
CA VAL A 251 5.16 -13.41 -34.53
C VAL A 251 5.81 -14.80 -34.60
N LEU A 252 5.60 -15.64 -33.58
CA LEU A 252 6.09 -17.02 -33.54
C LEU A 252 5.30 -18.01 -34.41
N GLY A 253 4.13 -17.61 -34.93
CA GLY A 253 3.22 -18.49 -35.65
C GLY A 253 2.57 -19.56 -34.77
N ILE A 254 2.38 -19.28 -33.47
CA ILE A 254 1.72 -20.21 -32.53
C ILE A 254 0.23 -20.29 -32.86
N THR A 255 -0.25 -21.48 -33.17
CA THR A 255 -1.67 -21.74 -33.46
C THR A 255 -2.39 -22.44 -32.31
N ARG A 256 -1.65 -23.14 -31.45
CA ARG A 256 -2.19 -23.83 -30.27
C ARG A 256 -2.55 -22.82 -29.17
N ALA A 257 -3.73 -22.98 -28.60
CA ALA A 257 -4.21 -22.10 -27.54
C ALA A 257 -3.30 -22.10 -26.29
N PRO A 258 -3.18 -20.95 -25.60
CA PRO A 258 -2.40 -20.88 -24.37
C PRO A 258 -3.04 -21.72 -23.27
N THR A 259 -2.21 -22.39 -22.47
CA THR A 259 -2.64 -23.05 -21.24
C THR A 259 -2.53 -22.04 -20.10
N ARG A 260 -3.66 -21.69 -19.51
CA ARG A 260 -3.71 -20.72 -18.41
C ARG A 260 -3.78 -21.42 -17.07
N MET A 261 -2.85 -21.07 -16.18
CA MET A 261 -2.85 -21.53 -14.79
C MET A 261 -2.10 -20.54 -13.88
N ASP A 262 -2.49 -20.46 -12.62
CA ASP A 262 -1.77 -19.69 -11.61
C ASP A 262 -0.55 -20.46 -11.10
N SER A 263 0.32 -19.77 -10.34
CA SER A 263 1.53 -20.30 -9.70
C SER A 263 2.68 -20.79 -10.62
N GLN A 264 3.78 -21.18 -9.99
CA GLN A 264 4.96 -21.85 -10.54
C GLN A 264 4.65 -23.27 -11.04
N ALA A 265 3.39 -23.75 -10.90
CA ALA A 265 2.89 -24.88 -11.68
C ALA A 265 3.11 -24.70 -13.20
N LYS A 266 3.23 -23.45 -13.68
CA LYS A 266 3.65 -23.14 -15.06
C LYS A 266 5.06 -23.64 -15.38
N TYR A 267 6.03 -23.42 -14.50
CA TYR A 267 7.39 -23.97 -14.70
C TYR A 267 7.38 -25.50 -14.66
N CYS A 268 6.53 -26.08 -13.81
CA CYS A 268 6.37 -27.53 -13.74
C CYS A 268 5.79 -28.10 -15.04
N ALA A 269 4.73 -27.48 -15.56
CA ALA A 269 4.13 -27.85 -16.84
C ALA A 269 5.12 -27.71 -18.01
N LEU A 270 5.94 -26.65 -18.00
CA LEU A 270 7.03 -26.49 -18.96
C LEU A 270 8.04 -27.63 -18.85
N ALA A 271 8.55 -27.92 -17.64
CA ALA A 271 9.53 -28.98 -17.39
C ALA A 271 9.04 -30.37 -17.80
N ARG A 272 7.72 -30.64 -17.72
CA ARG A 272 7.09 -31.87 -18.22
C ARG A 272 6.91 -31.91 -19.74
N GLY A 273 6.94 -30.76 -20.40
CA GLY A 273 6.63 -30.63 -21.83
C GLY A 273 5.15 -30.50 -22.15
N ASP A 274 4.30 -30.14 -21.19
CA ASP A 274 2.85 -29.98 -21.43
C ASP A 274 2.52 -28.71 -22.22
N GLY A 275 3.43 -27.73 -22.14
CA GLY A 275 3.39 -26.51 -22.90
C GLY A 275 4.77 -26.03 -23.35
N GLY A 276 4.78 -24.99 -24.17
CA GLY A 276 5.94 -24.64 -25.00
C GLY A 276 6.81 -23.49 -24.47
N ALA A 277 6.20 -22.41 -23.97
CA ALA A 277 6.93 -21.27 -23.43
C ALA A 277 6.11 -20.56 -22.34
N TYR A 278 6.75 -20.22 -21.24
CA TYR A 278 6.21 -19.37 -20.19
C TYR A 278 6.63 -17.92 -20.43
N LEU A 279 5.65 -17.00 -20.40
CA LEU A 279 5.87 -15.57 -20.60
C LEU A 279 5.14 -14.75 -19.54
N ARG A 280 5.90 -13.98 -18.77
CA ARG A 280 5.39 -13.02 -17.79
C ARG A 280 6.01 -11.65 -18.03
N MET A 281 5.28 -10.81 -18.76
CA MET A 281 5.68 -9.43 -19.03
C MET A 281 4.98 -8.47 -18.05
N PRO A 282 5.71 -7.51 -17.46
CA PRO A 282 5.16 -6.59 -16.46
C PRO A 282 4.08 -5.69 -17.06
N THR A 283 3.04 -5.41 -16.26
CA THR A 283 1.85 -4.64 -16.68
C THR A 283 1.91 -3.14 -16.33
N GLY A 284 3.08 -2.62 -15.95
CA GLY A 284 3.27 -1.21 -15.61
C GLY A 284 4.72 -0.85 -15.24
N VAL A 285 4.96 0.43 -14.95
CA VAL A 285 6.28 0.94 -14.52
C VAL A 285 6.45 0.72 -13.00
N GLY A 286 7.57 0.11 -12.59
CA GLY A 286 8.00 0.04 -11.19
C GLY A 286 7.66 -1.24 -10.42
N TYR A 287 6.96 -2.21 -11.02
CA TYR A 287 6.79 -3.53 -10.39
C TYR A 287 8.09 -4.34 -10.50
N LYS A 288 8.51 -4.94 -9.38
CA LYS A 288 9.69 -5.81 -9.28
C LYS A 288 9.25 -7.20 -8.83
N GLU A 289 9.52 -8.20 -9.66
CA GLU A 289 9.21 -9.61 -9.35
C GLU A 289 9.93 -10.04 -8.07
N LYS A 290 9.26 -10.87 -7.27
CA LYS A 290 9.85 -11.39 -6.04
C LYS A 290 10.74 -12.59 -6.35
N ILE A 291 11.77 -12.80 -5.53
CA ILE A 291 12.69 -13.93 -5.77
C ILE A 291 12.03 -15.29 -5.53
N TRP A 292 11.10 -15.36 -4.57
CA TRP A 292 10.39 -16.58 -4.21
C TRP A 292 9.45 -17.06 -5.32
N ASP A 293 8.92 -16.15 -6.15
CA ASP A 293 8.08 -16.44 -7.33
C ASP A 293 8.82 -17.21 -8.45
N HIS A 294 10.15 -17.24 -8.43
CA HIS A 294 10.94 -17.67 -9.58
C HIS A 294 12.16 -18.55 -9.27
N ALA A 295 12.71 -18.54 -8.05
CA ALA A 295 13.94 -19.26 -7.74
C ALA A 295 13.83 -20.78 -7.93
N ALA A 296 12.74 -21.40 -7.45
CA ALA A 296 12.51 -22.84 -7.59
C ALA A 296 12.21 -23.21 -9.05
N GLY A 297 11.42 -22.38 -9.74
CA GLY A 297 11.13 -22.52 -11.16
C GLY A 297 12.37 -22.45 -12.05
N LEU A 298 13.29 -21.53 -11.75
CA LEU A 298 14.50 -21.32 -12.53
C LEU A 298 15.35 -22.59 -12.60
N ILE A 299 15.72 -23.12 -11.44
CA ILE A 299 16.56 -24.32 -11.38
C ILE A 299 15.85 -25.55 -11.95
N LEU A 300 14.52 -25.66 -11.80
CA LEU A 300 13.74 -26.74 -12.38
C LEU A 300 13.81 -26.72 -13.91
N VAL A 301 13.62 -25.56 -14.54
CA VAL A 301 13.65 -25.41 -15.99
C VAL A 301 15.06 -25.67 -16.54
N GLU A 302 16.10 -25.10 -15.92
CA GLU A 302 17.50 -25.31 -16.34
C GLU A 302 17.87 -26.80 -16.31
N GLU A 303 17.56 -27.50 -15.22
CA GLU A 303 17.87 -28.91 -15.05
C GLU A 303 16.99 -29.86 -15.89
N ALA A 304 15.84 -29.37 -16.37
CA ALA A 304 15.02 -30.05 -17.38
C ALA A 304 15.50 -29.78 -18.82
N GLY A 305 16.58 -28.99 -19.01
CA GLY A 305 17.17 -28.69 -20.32
C GLY A 305 16.59 -27.45 -21.02
N GLY A 306 15.83 -26.63 -20.30
CA GLY A 306 15.30 -25.36 -20.77
C GLY A 306 16.23 -24.18 -20.47
N VAL A 307 15.74 -22.99 -20.82
CA VAL A 307 16.40 -21.70 -20.56
C VAL A 307 15.37 -20.76 -19.95
N ILE A 308 15.81 -19.96 -18.99
CA ILE A 308 15.01 -18.93 -18.33
C ILE A 308 15.82 -17.64 -18.22
N THR A 309 15.24 -16.54 -18.67
CA THR A 309 15.83 -15.21 -18.66
C THR A 309 14.76 -14.16 -18.34
N ASP A 310 15.16 -12.90 -18.27
CA ASP A 310 14.20 -11.80 -18.36
C ASP A 310 13.72 -11.61 -19.82
N GLY A 311 12.79 -10.67 -20.02
CA GLY A 311 12.22 -10.34 -21.34
C GLY A 311 13.21 -9.76 -22.34
N ARG A 312 14.44 -9.43 -21.94
CA ARG A 312 15.53 -8.94 -22.81
C ARG A 312 16.47 -10.07 -23.24
N GLY A 313 16.39 -11.22 -22.57
CA GLY A 313 17.30 -12.35 -22.74
C GLY A 313 18.43 -12.38 -21.71
N GLU A 314 18.39 -11.52 -20.69
CA GLU A 314 19.43 -11.44 -19.66
C GLU A 314 19.14 -12.42 -18.50
N PRO A 315 20.17 -12.98 -17.85
CA PRO A 315 19.98 -13.83 -16.68
C PRO A 315 19.19 -13.15 -15.55
N LEU A 316 18.40 -13.93 -14.81
CA LEU A 316 17.73 -13.44 -13.61
C LEU A 316 18.74 -13.28 -12.46
N ASP A 317 18.74 -12.13 -11.78
CA ASP A 317 19.66 -11.81 -10.69
C ASP A 317 18.97 -11.96 -9.32
N PHE A 318 19.29 -13.04 -8.60
CA PHE A 318 18.79 -13.29 -7.23
C PHE A 318 19.66 -12.65 -6.15
N GLY A 319 20.61 -11.79 -6.52
CA GLY A 319 21.55 -11.11 -5.62
C GLY A 319 21.12 -9.71 -5.18
N LEU A 320 20.00 -9.20 -5.70
CA LEU A 320 19.51 -7.82 -5.47
C LEU A 320 18.55 -7.69 -4.27
N GLY A 321 18.58 -8.68 -3.36
CA GLY A 321 17.73 -8.74 -2.17
C GLY A 321 16.45 -9.55 -2.42
N ARG A 322 15.32 -9.10 -1.86
CA ARG A 322 14.01 -9.80 -1.93
C ARG A 322 13.34 -9.77 -3.32
N THR A 323 13.92 -9.06 -4.29
CA THR A 323 13.35 -8.89 -5.64
C THR A 323 14.39 -9.14 -6.72
N LEU A 324 13.94 -9.45 -7.94
CA LEU A 324 14.79 -9.51 -9.14
C LEU A 324 15.23 -8.12 -9.66
N GLY A 325 14.99 -7.07 -8.87
CA GLY A 325 15.54 -5.72 -9.08
C GLY A 325 15.25 -5.14 -10.46
N GLU A 326 16.26 -5.14 -11.31
CA GLU A 326 16.26 -4.51 -12.63
C GLU A 326 15.91 -5.46 -13.78
N ASN A 327 15.68 -6.76 -13.50
CA ASN A 327 15.17 -7.69 -14.50
C ASN A 327 13.76 -7.29 -14.97
N PHE A 328 13.52 -7.40 -16.28
CA PHE A 328 12.27 -6.96 -16.91
C PHE A 328 11.41 -8.15 -17.35
N GLY A 329 10.45 -8.55 -16.50
CA GLY A 329 9.63 -9.73 -16.74
C GLY A 329 10.43 -11.04 -16.69
N VAL A 330 9.77 -12.14 -17.00
CA VAL A 330 10.37 -13.48 -17.02
C VAL A 330 9.91 -14.28 -18.23
N VAL A 331 10.86 -14.95 -18.87
CA VAL A 331 10.66 -15.81 -20.04
C VAL A 331 11.32 -17.14 -19.75
N ALA A 332 10.59 -18.24 -19.92
CA ALA A 332 11.17 -19.57 -19.85
C ALA A 332 10.68 -20.44 -21.00
N ALA A 333 11.57 -21.20 -21.64
CA ALA A 333 11.22 -22.07 -22.76
C ALA A 333 12.23 -23.21 -22.92
N GLY A 334 11.93 -24.17 -23.80
CA GLY A 334 12.92 -25.12 -24.29
C GLY A 334 14.09 -24.41 -24.97
N LYS A 335 15.30 -24.95 -24.83
CA LYS A 335 16.53 -24.34 -25.36
C LYS A 335 16.47 -24.09 -26.88
N ASP A 336 15.77 -24.96 -27.61
CA ASP A 336 15.57 -24.90 -29.06
C ASP A 336 14.65 -23.74 -29.52
N VAL A 337 13.78 -23.25 -28.63
CA VAL A 337 12.81 -22.19 -28.94
C VAL A 337 13.06 -20.89 -28.20
N HIS A 338 13.83 -20.89 -27.10
CA HIS A 338 14.04 -19.71 -26.25
C HIS A 338 14.54 -18.48 -27.03
N GLU A 339 15.59 -18.61 -27.84
CA GLU A 339 16.11 -17.49 -28.64
C GLU A 339 15.07 -16.94 -29.62
N ARG A 340 14.24 -17.81 -30.21
CA ARG A 340 13.14 -17.39 -31.08
C ARG A 340 12.07 -16.63 -30.29
N VAL A 341 11.74 -17.07 -29.07
CA VAL A 341 10.81 -16.36 -28.18
C VAL A 341 11.34 -14.98 -27.83
N ILE A 342 12.62 -14.86 -27.45
CA ILE A 342 13.25 -13.56 -27.17
C ILE A 342 13.26 -12.66 -28.41
N ALA A 343 13.59 -13.20 -29.59
CA ALA A 343 13.53 -12.45 -30.84
C ALA A 343 12.10 -11.96 -31.14
N ALA A 344 11.09 -12.80 -30.90
CA ALA A 344 9.69 -12.42 -31.07
C ALA A 344 9.23 -11.37 -30.05
N ILE A 345 9.72 -11.43 -28.80
CA ILE A 345 9.48 -10.38 -27.79
C ILE A 345 10.13 -9.07 -28.23
N LYS A 346 11.38 -9.10 -28.70
CA LYS A 346 12.08 -7.91 -29.22
C LYS A 346 11.36 -7.33 -30.44
N GLN A 347 10.87 -8.18 -31.34
CA GLN A 347 10.07 -7.74 -32.49
C GLN A 347 8.73 -7.16 -32.04
N ALA A 348 7.96 -7.86 -31.20
CA ALA A 348 6.69 -7.35 -30.70
C ALA A 348 6.87 -6.05 -29.91
N LYS A 349 7.98 -5.92 -29.18
CA LYS A 349 8.35 -4.69 -28.46
C LYS A 349 8.77 -3.59 -29.42
N ALA A 350 9.58 -3.89 -30.44
CA ALA A 350 9.93 -2.94 -31.49
C ALA A 350 8.71 -2.53 -32.32
N GLU A 351 7.74 -3.41 -32.55
CA GLU A 351 6.47 -3.10 -33.18
C GLU A 351 5.56 -2.31 -32.25
N GLU A 352 5.56 -2.56 -30.95
CA GLU A 352 4.90 -1.69 -29.96
C GLU A 352 5.60 -0.34 -29.87
N ASP A 353 6.93 -0.28 -29.99
CA ASP A 353 7.73 0.92 -29.91
C ASP A 353 7.66 1.70 -31.22
N VAL A 354 7.62 1.05 -32.38
CA VAL A 354 7.34 1.64 -33.70
C VAL A 354 5.88 2.02 -33.79
N ALA A 355 4.95 1.23 -33.26
CA ALA A 355 3.56 1.64 -33.11
C ALA A 355 3.44 2.76 -32.08
N ALA A 356 4.30 2.85 -31.06
CA ALA A 356 4.33 3.97 -30.11
C ALA A 356 5.11 5.18 -30.64
N GLN A 357 6.03 5.01 -31.60
CA GLN A 357 6.74 6.09 -32.29
C GLN A 357 5.89 6.62 -33.44
N ALA A 358 5.23 5.75 -34.20
CA ALA A 358 4.17 6.06 -35.15
C ALA A 358 2.91 6.56 -34.43
N ASN A 359 2.69 6.14 -33.18
CA ASN A 359 1.70 6.69 -32.24
C ASN A 359 2.30 7.60 -31.16
N GLY A 360 3.39 8.33 -31.47
CA GLY A 360 3.95 9.47 -30.72
C GLY A 360 3.92 9.43 -29.18
N SER A 361 4.64 8.48 -28.59
CA SER A 361 4.87 8.37 -27.15
C SER A 361 6.37 8.37 -26.83
N ILE A 362 6.97 9.55 -26.59
CA ILE A 362 8.06 9.70 -25.61
C ILE A 362 7.82 11.00 -24.81
N PHE A 363 7.84 10.85 -23.49
CA PHE A 363 7.97 11.81 -22.39
C PHE A 363 8.27 13.31 -22.68
N LYS A 364 7.57 14.17 -21.92
CA LYS A 364 7.86 15.57 -21.54
C LYS A 364 8.84 16.35 -22.44
N LEU A 365 8.31 17.21 -23.32
CA LEU A 365 9.10 18.24 -24.01
C LEU A 365 9.50 19.35 -23.02
N PRO A 366 10.79 19.78 -22.99
CA PRO A 366 11.23 20.98 -22.30
C PRO A 366 10.52 22.24 -22.86
N PRO A 367 10.24 23.27 -22.03
CA PRO A 367 9.56 24.49 -22.46
C PRO A 367 10.21 25.17 -23.66
N GLU A 368 11.53 25.07 -23.82
CA GLU A 368 12.28 25.67 -24.92
C GLU A 368 11.97 25.00 -26.28
N LEU A 369 11.67 23.70 -26.29
CA LEU A 369 11.39 22.93 -27.49
C LEU A 369 9.92 23.08 -27.94
N VAL A 370 9.00 23.21 -26.97
CA VAL A 370 7.60 23.60 -27.23
C VAL A 370 7.56 24.98 -27.89
N ARG A 371 8.39 25.91 -27.42
CA ARG A 371 8.49 27.25 -27.98
C ARG A 371 9.06 27.25 -29.41
N MET A 372 10.09 26.44 -29.69
CA MET A 372 10.62 26.22 -31.05
C MET A 372 9.58 25.63 -32.01
N ILE A 373 8.75 24.68 -31.55
CA ILE A 373 7.71 24.06 -32.39
C ILE A 373 6.61 25.09 -32.73
N PHE A 374 6.18 25.91 -31.77
CA PHE A 374 5.18 26.95 -32.06
C PHE A 374 5.73 28.12 -32.89
N GLU A 375 7.01 28.46 -32.74
CA GLU A 375 7.66 29.51 -33.52
C GLU A 375 7.98 29.09 -34.98
N HIS A 376 7.98 27.79 -35.32
CA HIS A 376 8.29 27.29 -36.68
C HIS A 376 7.09 26.79 -37.51
N PHE A 377 5.92 26.56 -36.92
CA PHE A 377 4.77 25.96 -37.62
C PHE A 377 3.63 26.94 -37.90
N ALA A 378 3.95 28.22 -38.09
CA ALA A 378 3.01 29.26 -38.49
C ALA A 378 2.80 29.36 -40.02
N ASP A 379 2.97 28.25 -40.76
CA ASP A 379 2.82 28.26 -42.23
C ASP A 379 1.87 27.17 -42.75
N GLU A 380 1.05 27.54 -43.73
CA GLU A 380 -0.25 26.92 -44.08
C GLU A 380 -0.14 25.50 -44.69
N GLN A 381 1.07 24.99 -44.98
CA GLN A 381 1.27 23.74 -45.73
C GLN A 381 1.22 22.43 -44.92
N HIS A 382 1.05 22.45 -43.59
CA HIS A 382 1.23 21.25 -42.75
C HIS A 382 -0.07 20.59 -42.22
N GLN A 383 -1.22 20.80 -42.86
CA GLN A 383 -2.51 20.25 -42.42
C GLN A 383 -2.55 18.71 -42.32
N PHE A 384 -1.70 17.98 -43.06
CA PHE A 384 -1.64 16.51 -43.04
C PHE A 384 -1.09 15.94 -41.72
N TRP A 385 -0.21 16.69 -41.04
CA TRP A 385 0.38 16.30 -39.75
C TRP A 385 -0.64 16.33 -38.60
N LEU A 386 -1.65 17.21 -38.69
CA LEU A 386 -2.71 17.33 -37.69
C LEU A 386 -3.58 16.07 -37.62
N VAL A 387 -3.76 15.35 -38.73
CA VAL A 387 -4.56 14.12 -38.79
C VAL A 387 -3.83 12.94 -38.13
N TRP A 388 -2.51 12.85 -38.34
CA TRP A 388 -1.67 11.88 -37.66
C TRP A 388 -1.62 12.18 -36.16
N ILE A 389 -1.28 13.40 -35.75
CA ILE A 389 -1.28 13.82 -34.34
C ILE A 389 -2.63 13.54 -33.65
N SER A 390 -3.76 13.78 -34.32
CA SER A 390 -5.11 13.43 -33.85
C SER A 390 -5.30 11.93 -33.57
N THR A 391 -4.73 11.08 -34.43
CA THR A 391 -4.86 9.61 -34.33
C THR A 391 -3.98 9.05 -33.21
N ILE A 392 -2.76 9.57 -33.10
CA ILE A 392 -1.82 9.33 -32.01
C ILE A 392 -2.43 9.71 -30.66
N CYS A 393 -2.95 10.94 -30.56
CA CYS A 393 -3.65 11.42 -29.37
C CYS A 393 -4.81 10.47 -29.01
N LYS A 394 -5.61 10.00 -29.98
CA LYS A 394 -6.71 9.06 -29.72
C LYS A 394 -6.26 7.69 -29.22
N ALA A 395 -5.12 7.18 -29.70
CA ALA A 395 -4.59 5.86 -29.33
C ALA A 395 -4.01 5.84 -27.91
N LEU A 396 -3.29 6.89 -27.51
CA LEU A 396 -2.77 7.08 -26.15
C LEU A 396 -3.81 7.60 -25.17
N MET A 397 -5.02 7.91 -25.66
CA MET A 397 -6.07 8.51 -24.86
C MET A 397 -6.45 7.67 -23.64
N PRO A 398 -6.55 6.33 -23.67
CA PRO A 398 -6.85 5.54 -22.47
C PRO A 398 -5.79 5.62 -21.38
N GLU A 399 -4.50 5.58 -21.71
CA GLU A 399 -3.38 5.64 -20.75
C GLU A 399 -3.20 7.06 -20.20
N VAL A 400 -3.31 8.06 -21.08
CA VAL A 400 -3.33 9.48 -20.68
C VAL A 400 -4.54 9.75 -19.81
N GLU A 401 -5.73 9.27 -20.18
CA GLU A 401 -6.92 9.38 -19.34
C GLU A 401 -6.75 8.59 -18.03
N ALA A 402 -6.11 7.43 -18.01
CA ALA A 402 -5.87 6.71 -16.76
C ALA A 402 -4.99 7.51 -15.78
N ALA A 403 -4.03 8.29 -16.30
CA ALA A 403 -3.23 9.21 -15.50
C ALA A 403 -4.02 10.47 -15.09
N LEU A 404 -4.72 11.11 -16.04
CA LEU A 404 -5.49 12.34 -15.81
C LEU A 404 -6.68 12.12 -14.87
N TYR A 405 -7.33 10.95 -14.96
CA TYR A 405 -8.47 10.60 -14.12
C TYR A 405 -8.05 10.02 -12.77
N ARG A 406 -6.76 9.76 -12.52
CA ARG A 406 -6.28 9.21 -11.24
C ARG A 406 -6.71 10.08 -10.05
N THR A 407 -6.55 11.39 -10.20
CA THR A 407 -6.98 12.40 -9.22
C THR A 407 -7.77 13.46 -9.97
N VAL A 408 -9.06 13.58 -9.64
CA VAL A 408 -9.96 14.52 -10.32
C VAL A 408 -10.54 15.49 -9.30
N ALA A 409 -10.51 16.77 -9.61
CA ALA A 409 -11.19 17.81 -8.85
C ALA A 409 -12.17 18.57 -9.73
N VAL A 410 -13.39 18.80 -9.24
CA VAL A 410 -14.43 19.55 -9.95
C VAL A 410 -15.12 20.54 -9.02
N SER A 411 -15.16 21.80 -9.45
CA SER A 411 -15.67 22.92 -8.66
C SER A 411 -16.98 23.55 -9.20
N SER A 412 -17.61 22.94 -10.21
CA SER A 412 -18.87 23.45 -10.79
C SER A 412 -19.80 22.33 -11.27
N CYS A 413 -21.12 22.53 -11.16
CA CYS A 413 -22.15 21.59 -11.65
C CYS A 413 -21.92 21.17 -13.10
N LYS A 414 -21.53 22.13 -13.96
CA LYS A 414 -21.28 21.89 -15.38
C LYS A 414 -20.11 20.94 -15.60
N ASN A 415 -18.98 21.17 -14.94
CA ASN A 415 -17.79 20.33 -15.10
C ASN A 415 -17.99 18.96 -14.48
N ALA A 416 -18.63 18.90 -13.32
CA ALA A 416 -18.89 17.64 -12.64
C ALA A 416 -19.96 16.80 -13.38
N THR A 417 -20.95 17.43 -14.02
CA THR A 417 -21.87 16.72 -14.94
C THR A 417 -21.14 16.17 -16.17
N ARG A 418 -20.22 16.96 -16.76
CA ARG A 418 -19.37 16.50 -17.88
C ARG A 418 -18.49 15.33 -17.47
N LEU A 419 -17.90 15.40 -16.28
CA LEU A 419 -17.13 14.30 -15.69
C LEU A 419 -17.99 13.05 -15.56
N CYS A 420 -19.15 13.12 -14.89
CA CYS A 420 -20.04 11.98 -14.72
C CYS A 420 -20.44 11.34 -16.06
N ARG A 421 -20.80 12.15 -17.06
CA ARG A 421 -21.10 11.65 -18.42
C ARG A 421 -19.88 11.00 -19.06
N ALA A 422 -18.68 11.55 -18.86
CA ALA A 422 -17.44 10.99 -19.38
C ALA A 422 -17.11 9.63 -18.75
N LEU A 423 -17.33 9.48 -17.44
CA LEU A 423 -17.15 8.24 -16.68
C LEU A 423 -18.15 7.16 -17.12
N VAL A 424 -19.43 7.51 -17.25
CA VAL A 424 -20.48 6.60 -17.72
C VAL A 424 -20.24 6.17 -19.16
N LYS A 425 -19.85 7.12 -20.04
CA LYS A 425 -19.60 6.83 -21.46
C LYS A 425 -18.42 5.88 -21.67
N ARG A 426 -17.41 5.92 -20.79
CA ARG A 426 -16.20 5.09 -20.90
C ARG A 426 -15.81 4.55 -19.51
N PRO A 427 -16.26 3.33 -19.16
CA PRO A 427 -16.07 2.76 -17.82
C PRO A 427 -14.61 2.66 -17.35
N TYR A 428 -13.63 2.50 -18.26
CA TYR A 428 -12.22 2.48 -17.88
C TYR A 428 -11.74 3.79 -17.22
N ARG A 429 -12.37 4.93 -17.54
CA ARG A 429 -12.09 6.21 -16.86
C ARG A 429 -12.49 6.16 -15.41
N ALA A 430 -13.62 5.51 -15.08
CA ALA A 430 -14.09 5.33 -13.71
C ALA A 430 -13.19 4.39 -12.91
N LEU A 431 -12.68 3.33 -13.55
CA LEU A 431 -11.68 2.42 -12.96
C LEU A 431 -10.35 3.13 -12.64
N ALA A 432 -10.01 4.19 -13.38
CA ALA A 432 -8.78 4.95 -13.14
C ALA A 432 -8.88 5.88 -11.92
N VAL A 433 -10.08 6.32 -11.53
CA VAL A 433 -10.25 7.29 -10.45
C VAL A 433 -9.90 6.68 -9.09
N ARG A 434 -8.86 7.25 -8.46
CA ARG A 434 -8.41 6.91 -7.10
C ARG A 434 -8.76 7.99 -6.09
N SER A 435 -8.77 9.25 -6.52
CA SER A 435 -9.14 10.41 -5.72
C SER A 435 -10.13 11.28 -6.48
N LEU A 436 -11.24 11.63 -5.83
CA LEU A 436 -12.27 12.49 -6.40
C LEU A 436 -12.58 13.63 -5.41
N VAL A 437 -12.46 14.86 -5.88
CA VAL A 437 -12.84 16.07 -5.16
C VAL A 437 -14.00 16.74 -5.89
N VAL A 438 -15.09 16.98 -5.17
CA VAL A 438 -16.31 17.59 -5.67
C VAL A 438 -16.68 18.74 -4.76
N TYR A 439 -16.55 19.96 -5.27
CA TYR A 439 -16.93 21.19 -4.57
C TYR A 439 -17.99 21.92 -5.40
N ILE A 440 -19.26 21.86 -5.00
CA ILE A 440 -20.35 22.35 -5.86
C ILE A 440 -21.42 23.09 -5.07
N THR A 441 -21.81 24.24 -5.60
CA THR A 441 -23.03 24.98 -5.24
C THR A 441 -24.08 24.85 -6.36
N GLY A 442 -25.34 24.54 -6.04
CA GLY A 442 -26.44 24.28 -6.96
C GLY A 442 -26.69 22.78 -7.25
N GLY A 443 -26.51 21.92 -6.24
CA GLY A 443 -26.39 20.46 -6.35
C GLY A 443 -27.54 19.68 -7.01
N ALA A 444 -28.76 20.23 -7.08
CA ALA A 444 -29.91 19.53 -7.67
C ALA A 444 -29.67 19.06 -9.12
N SER A 445 -28.90 19.84 -9.89
CA SER A 445 -28.60 19.54 -11.31
C SER A 445 -27.61 18.39 -11.51
N ILE A 446 -26.82 18.03 -10.48
CA ILE A 446 -25.79 16.99 -10.58
C ILE A 446 -26.17 15.66 -9.94
N LYS A 447 -27.25 15.63 -9.14
CA LYS A 447 -27.72 14.42 -8.46
C LYS A 447 -27.85 13.21 -9.38
N GLN A 448 -28.54 13.34 -10.52
CA GLN A 448 -28.72 12.24 -11.47
C GLN A 448 -27.40 11.81 -12.16
N PRO A 449 -26.57 12.74 -12.66
CA PRO A 449 -25.22 12.41 -13.13
C PRO A 449 -24.38 11.64 -12.11
N LEU A 450 -24.34 12.07 -10.84
CA LEU A 450 -23.59 11.39 -9.78
C LEU A 450 -24.16 10.00 -9.49
N LYS A 451 -25.50 9.86 -9.39
CA LYS A 451 -26.17 8.57 -9.20
C LYS A 451 -25.77 7.55 -10.27
N SER A 452 -25.53 8.00 -11.50
CA SER A 452 -25.10 7.15 -12.61
C SER A 452 -23.61 6.80 -12.58
N ALA A 453 -22.77 7.70 -12.06
CA ALA A 453 -21.31 7.56 -12.11
C ALA A 453 -20.72 6.88 -10.87
N LEU A 454 -21.25 7.13 -9.67
CA LEU A 454 -20.74 6.59 -8.40
C LEU A 454 -20.62 5.04 -8.39
N PRO A 455 -21.58 4.26 -8.93
CA PRO A 455 -21.45 2.80 -8.98
C PRO A 455 -20.27 2.29 -9.84
N LEU A 456 -19.71 3.12 -10.71
CA LEU A 456 -18.60 2.76 -11.58
C LEU A 456 -17.23 3.00 -10.92
N LEU A 457 -17.18 3.76 -9.83
CA LEU A 457 -15.96 4.21 -9.16
C LEU A 457 -15.41 3.16 -8.17
N THR A 458 -15.34 1.88 -8.58
CA THR A 458 -14.93 0.76 -7.71
C THR A 458 -13.51 0.89 -7.14
N SER A 459 -12.69 1.73 -7.78
CA SER A 459 -11.29 1.95 -7.48
C SER A 459 -11.01 3.17 -6.57
N LEU A 460 -12.06 3.91 -6.20
CA LEU A 460 -11.96 5.14 -5.42
C LEU A 460 -11.50 4.87 -3.97
N LYS A 461 -10.53 5.65 -3.50
CA LYS A 461 -9.94 5.54 -2.15
C LYS A 461 -9.99 6.86 -1.35
N ARG A 462 -9.96 8.01 -2.03
CA ARG A 462 -10.15 9.35 -1.43
C ARG A 462 -11.36 10.01 -2.08
N LEU A 463 -12.32 10.44 -1.26
CA LEU A 463 -13.46 11.25 -1.69
C LEU A 463 -13.51 12.52 -0.85
N GLU A 464 -13.56 13.66 -1.52
CA GLU A 464 -13.92 14.94 -0.93
C GLU A 464 -15.21 15.41 -1.58
N LEU A 465 -16.26 15.57 -0.79
CA LEU A 465 -17.58 15.91 -1.26
C LEU A 465 -18.13 17.08 -0.43
N THR A 466 -18.05 18.27 -1.03
CA THR A 466 -18.58 19.51 -0.48
C THR A 466 -19.71 20.00 -1.38
N VAL A 467 -20.96 19.83 -0.93
CA VAL A 467 -22.16 20.13 -1.72
C VAL A 467 -23.23 20.83 -0.88
N ASP A 468 -23.99 21.73 -1.51
CA ASP A 468 -25.09 22.44 -0.86
C ASP A 468 -26.42 21.67 -0.82
N ASP A 469 -26.60 20.66 -1.69
CA ASP A 469 -27.79 19.81 -1.73
C ASP A 469 -27.58 18.53 -0.88
N PRO A 470 -28.22 18.40 0.30
CA PRO A 470 -28.03 17.24 1.17
C PRO A 470 -28.54 15.93 0.55
N SER A 471 -29.40 16.00 -0.48
CA SER A 471 -29.96 14.82 -1.13
C SER A 471 -28.97 14.05 -2.02
N ILE A 472 -27.74 14.55 -2.15
CA ILE A 472 -26.61 13.86 -2.81
C ILE A 472 -25.97 12.82 -1.89
N PHE A 473 -25.93 13.04 -0.57
CA PHE A 473 -25.25 12.15 0.37
C PHE A 473 -25.80 10.72 0.39
N PRO A 474 -27.13 10.47 0.35
CA PRO A 474 -27.67 9.11 0.28
C PRO A 474 -27.15 8.28 -0.90
N LEU A 475 -26.69 8.92 -1.98
CA LEU A 475 -26.13 8.20 -3.14
C LEU A 475 -24.82 7.46 -2.80
N LEU A 476 -24.16 7.80 -1.69
CA LEU A 476 -22.94 7.14 -1.24
C LEU A 476 -23.22 5.77 -0.58
N LEU A 477 -24.43 5.55 -0.06
CA LEU A 477 -24.82 4.28 0.58
C LEU A 477 -24.85 3.12 -0.41
N ASP A 478 -25.23 3.41 -1.65
CA ASP A 478 -25.33 2.43 -2.74
C ASP A 478 -23.98 2.22 -3.47
N ALA A 479 -22.92 2.91 -3.06
CA ALA A 479 -21.66 2.93 -3.79
C ALA A 479 -20.76 1.72 -3.44
N PRO A 480 -20.11 1.08 -4.43
CA PRO A 480 -19.34 -0.16 -4.22
C PRO A 480 -17.93 0.07 -3.66
N PHE A 481 -17.50 1.32 -3.51
CA PHE A 481 -16.14 1.65 -3.10
C PHE A 481 -15.95 1.61 -1.58
N ARG A 482 -14.70 1.36 -1.18
CA ARG A 482 -14.24 1.38 0.21
C ARG A 482 -13.16 2.44 0.35
N LEU A 483 -13.52 3.53 1.02
CA LEU A 483 -12.69 4.72 1.19
C LEU A 483 -11.66 4.51 2.32
N ARG A 484 -10.49 5.10 2.13
CA ARG A 484 -9.50 5.33 3.21
C ARG A 484 -9.57 6.76 3.73
N THR A 485 -9.99 7.70 2.88
CA THR A 485 -10.12 9.11 3.21
C THR A 485 -11.46 9.65 2.71
N LEU A 486 -12.20 10.28 3.62
CA LEU A 486 -13.48 10.93 3.33
C LEU A 486 -13.45 12.34 3.93
N LEU A 487 -13.66 13.34 3.09
CA LEU A 487 -13.94 14.70 3.51
C LEU A 487 -15.37 15.02 3.06
N THR A 488 -16.21 15.46 3.99
CA THR A 488 -17.57 15.89 3.67
C THR A 488 -17.83 17.30 4.16
N GLY A 489 -18.52 18.08 3.34
CA GLY A 489 -18.91 19.44 3.68
C GLY A 489 -20.15 19.90 2.93
N GLY A 490 -20.64 21.08 3.27
CA GLY A 490 -21.88 21.61 2.69
C GLY A 490 -22.56 22.63 3.59
N TYR A 491 -23.81 23.00 3.28
CA TYR A 491 -24.58 23.86 4.19
C TYR A 491 -25.47 23.11 5.17
N TYR A 492 -25.76 21.84 4.89
CA TYR A 492 -26.70 21.03 5.67
C TYR A 492 -26.03 19.76 6.13
N TYR A 493 -26.20 19.41 7.40
CA TYR A 493 -25.77 18.14 7.95
C TYR A 493 -26.73 17.03 7.47
N PRO A 494 -26.27 16.01 6.71
CA PRO A 494 -27.15 14.98 6.18
C PRO A 494 -27.52 13.94 7.25
N ASP A 495 -28.81 13.59 7.35
CA ASP A 495 -29.30 12.57 8.31
C ASP A 495 -28.62 11.20 8.14
N CYS A 496 -28.22 10.85 6.91
CA CYS A 496 -27.60 9.57 6.57
C CYS A 496 -26.08 9.51 6.74
N VAL A 497 -25.42 10.54 7.30
CA VAL A 497 -23.95 10.53 7.47
C VAL A 497 -23.48 9.36 8.31
N GLU A 498 -24.21 9.00 9.37
CA GLU A 498 -23.84 7.84 10.19
C GLU A 498 -23.88 6.54 9.40
N ASP A 499 -24.92 6.34 8.59
CA ASP A 499 -25.05 5.16 7.72
C ASP A 499 -23.92 5.12 6.68
N ILE A 500 -23.53 6.28 6.14
CA ILE A 500 -22.41 6.39 5.21
C ILE A 500 -21.12 5.97 5.91
N LEU A 501 -20.87 6.45 7.12
CA LEU A 501 -19.68 6.08 7.90
C LEU A 501 -19.69 4.59 8.28
N ALA A 502 -20.84 4.04 8.70
CA ALA A 502 -21.00 2.62 9.00
C ALA A 502 -20.75 1.73 7.78
N SER A 503 -21.06 2.22 6.57
CA SER A 503 -20.74 1.52 5.32
C SER A 503 -19.24 1.51 4.96
N GLN A 504 -18.41 2.28 5.68
CA GLN A 504 -16.99 2.52 5.39
C GLN A 504 -16.05 2.15 6.56
N PRO A 505 -16.02 0.87 7.02
CA PRO A 505 -15.17 0.46 8.15
C PRO A 505 -13.66 0.57 7.87
N SER A 506 -13.26 0.69 6.60
CA SER A 506 -11.87 0.89 6.16
C SER A 506 -11.36 2.33 6.29
N LEU A 507 -12.22 3.27 6.72
CA LEU A 507 -11.90 4.68 6.77
C LEU A 507 -10.81 4.95 7.82
N GLN A 508 -9.73 5.62 7.41
CA GLN A 508 -8.59 5.95 8.25
C GLN A 508 -8.52 7.44 8.57
N ARG A 509 -9.02 8.28 7.66
CA ARG A 509 -9.03 9.74 7.77
C ARG A 509 -10.41 10.29 7.46
N PHE A 510 -10.91 11.16 8.33
CA PHE A 510 -12.22 11.78 8.19
C PHE A 510 -12.17 13.29 8.47
N SER A 511 -12.83 14.09 7.62
CA SER A 511 -12.97 15.53 7.80
C SER A 511 -14.42 15.98 7.66
N LEU A 512 -14.86 16.87 8.55
CA LEU A 512 -16.21 17.44 8.61
C LEU A 512 -16.17 18.96 8.38
N MET A 513 -16.89 19.44 7.36
CA MET A 513 -16.89 20.82 6.88
C MET A 513 -18.32 21.31 6.52
N PHE A 514 -19.31 21.11 7.39
CA PHE A 514 -20.66 21.64 7.19
C PHE A 514 -20.77 23.09 7.69
N THR A 515 -21.61 23.93 7.08
CA THR A 515 -21.77 25.37 7.35
C THR A 515 -23.27 25.69 7.41
N PRO A 516 -23.94 25.66 8.56
CA PRO A 516 -25.37 25.99 8.62
C PRO A 516 -25.64 27.40 8.06
N ARG A 517 -26.75 27.60 7.35
CA ARG A 517 -27.17 28.95 6.95
C ARG A 517 -27.47 29.76 8.22
N ARG A 518 -27.11 31.04 8.21
CA ARG A 518 -27.15 31.99 9.36
C ARG A 518 -28.49 32.13 10.11
N GLU A 519 -29.53 31.41 9.75
CA GLU A 519 -30.90 31.56 10.28
C GLU A 519 -31.55 30.25 10.78
N GLU A 520 -30.89 29.09 10.63
CA GLU A 520 -31.41 27.81 11.16
C GLU A 520 -30.34 27.16 12.05
N PRO A 521 -30.55 27.07 13.38
CA PRO A 521 -29.66 26.30 14.24
C PRO A 521 -29.62 24.85 13.76
N LEU A 522 -28.42 24.24 13.73
CA LEU A 522 -28.28 22.80 13.55
C LEU A 522 -29.18 22.12 14.59
N ASP A 523 -30.14 21.30 14.15
CA ASP A 523 -30.90 20.45 15.04
C ASP A 523 -29.98 19.33 15.54
N LEU A 524 -29.28 19.62 16.65
CA LEU A 524 -28.30 18.73 17.27
C LEU A 524 -28.96 17.54 18.00
N GLU A 525 -30.29 17.46 18.14
CA GLU A 525 -30.95 16.28 18.73
C GLU A 525 -30.82 15.05 17.83
N HIS A 526 -30.74 15.24 16.51
CA HIS A 526 -30.62 14.15 15.53
C HIS A 526 -29.16 13.75 15.22
N ALA A 527 -28.18 14.57 15.60
CA ALA A 527 -26.76 14.23 15.52
C ALA A 527 -26.43 13.24 16.65
N ARG A 528 -26.81 11.97 16.42
CA ARG A 528 -26.32 10.81 17.16
C ARG A 528 -24.78 10.83 17.14
N THR A 529 -24.15 10.12 18.08
CA THR A 529 -22.69 10.14 18.22
C THR A 529 -22.02 9.56 16.97
N ILE A 530 -21.62 10.44 16.06
CA ILE A 530 -21.09 10.10 14.72
C ILE A 530 -19.81 9.27 14.77
N LEU A 531 -19.01 9.44 15.82
CA LEU A 531 -17.75 8.73 16.03
C LEU A 531 -17.90 7.78 17.21
N ARG A 532 -18.32 6.54 16.90
CA ARG A 532 -18.23 5.42 17.84
C ARG A 532 -17.21 4.39 17.37
N PRO A 533 -16.32 3.89 18.24
CA PRO A 533 -15.25 2.97 17.87
C PRO A 533 -15.70 1.71 17.11
N ASP A 534 -16.92 1.25 17.36
CA ASP A 534 -17.57 0.13 16.67
C ASP A 534 -17.90 0.42 15.20
N ILE A 535 -18.11 1.69 14.83
CA ILE A 535 -18.47 2.08 13.46
C ILE A 535 -17.22 2.25 12.58
N LEU A 536 -16.16 2.89 13.09
CA LEU A 536 -14.99 3.28 12.28
C LEU A 536 -13.66 2.76 12.87
N PRO A 537 -13.49 1.45 13.12
CA PRO A 537 -12.41 0.92 13.97
C PRO A 537 -10.98 1.33 13.56
N ASN A 538 -10.80 1.68 12.29
CA ASN A 538 -9.53 2.08 11.68
C ASN A 538 -9.28 3.59 11.65
N LEU A 539 -10.20 4.42 12.15
CA LEU A 539 -10.04 5.87 12.13
C LEU A 539 -8.89 6.27 13.06
N ARG A 540 -7.93 7.02 12.50
CA ARG A 540 -6.74 7.54 13.22
C ARG A 540 -6.56 9.04 13.05
N SER A 541 -7.21 9.65 12.05
CA SER A 541 -7.09 11.06 11.72
C SER A 541 -8.48 11.71 11.62
N LEU A 542 -8.66 12.80 12.36
CA LEU A 542 -9.90 13.57 12.39
C LEU A 542 -9.61 15.06 12.18
N THR A 543 -10.35 15.68 11.26
CA THR A 543 -10.38 17.13 11.07
C THR A 543 -11.79 17.66 11.31
N GLY A 544 -11.94 18.67 12.16
CA GLY A 544 -13.24 19.25 12.50
C GLY A 544 -13.26 20.77 12.44
N TRP A 545 -14.24 21.34 11.73
CA TRP A 545 -14.50 22.78 11.70
C TRP A 545 -15.51 23.14 12.79
N VAL A 546 -15.00 23.60 13.93
CA VAL A 546 -15.71 23.64 15.22
C VAL A 546 -16.76 24.74 15.28
N ALA A 547 -16.47 25.92 14.72
CA ALA A 547 -17.44 26.99 14.54
C ALA A 547 -18.68 26.58 13.72
N ARG A 548 -18.63 25.39 13.08
CA ARG A 548 -19.65 24.93 12.14
C ARG A 548 -20.17 23.51 12.42
N PHE A 549 -19.47 22.73 13.25
CA PHE A 549 -19.89 21.45 13.81
C PHE A 549 -19.27 21.26 15.21
N PRO A 550 -20.07 21.25 16.29
CA PRO A 550 -19.53 21.20 17.64
C PRO A 550 -18.99 19.81 17.97
N LEU A 551 -17.67 19.73 18.19
CA LEU A 551 -16.99 18.49 18.62
C LEU A 551 -17.52 17.93 19.95
N THR A 552 -18.23 18.75 20.74
CA THR A 552 -18.94 18.32 21.95
C THR A 552 -20.00 17.25 21.68
N LEU A 553 -20.40 17.03 20.42
CA LEU A 553 -21.24 15.90 20.02
C LEU A 553 -20.53 14.55 20.08
N ILE A 554 -19.20 14.54 20.02
CA ILE A 554 -18.42 13.33 20.21
C ILE A 554 -18.33 13.09 21.72
N LYS A 555 -18.86 11.95 22.17
CA LYS A 555 -18.95 11.61 23.60
C LYS A 555 -18.09 10.40 24.00
N HIS A 556 -17.50 9.73 23.02
CA HIS A 556 -16.75 8.49 23.23
C HIS A 556 -15.26 8.70 22.95
N PRO A 557 -14.38 8.16 23.81
CA PRO A 557 -12.96 8.07 23.50
C PRO A 557 -12.73 7.28 22.22
N TYR A 558 -11.77 7.72 21.44
CA TYR A 558 -11.44 7.16 20.14
C TYR A 558 -9.92 7.18 19.97
N PRO A 559 -9.26 6.15 19.40
CA PRO A 559 -7.81 6.15 19.20
C PRO A 559 -7.36 7.08 18.06
N ILE A 560 -7.73 8.36 18.14
CA ILE A 560 -7.28 9.40 17.22
C ILE A 560 -5.82 9.73 17.56
N VAL A 561 -4.99 9.64 16.54
CA VAL A 561 -3.54 9.91 16.60
C VAL A 561 -3.26 11.30 16.04
N HIS A 562 -4.06 11.74 15.07
CA HIS A 562 -3.88 13.00 14.37
C HIS A 562 -5.18 13.81 14.41
N LEU A 563 -5.15 14.99 15.05
CA LEU A 563 -6.33 15.84 15.22
C LEU A 563 -6.07 17.24 14.68
N ALA A 564 -6.98 17.75 13.84
CA ALA A 564 -6.98 19.13 13.37
C ALA A 564 -8.33 19.82 13.69
N LEU A 565 -8.30 20.93 14.42
CA LEU A 565 -9.51 21.69 14.78
C LEU A 565 -9.44 23.10 14.22
N VAL A 566 -10.51 23.53 13.54
CA VAL A 566 -10.58 24.82 12.86
C VAL A 566 -11.66 25.70 13.48
N GLY A 567 -11.32 26.92 13.86
CA GLY A 567 -12.24 27.85 14.53
C GLY A 567 -12.70 27.30 15.89
N ALA A 568 -11.80 26.66 16.63
CA ALA A 568 -12.10 26.02 17.90
C ALA A 568 -12.00 27.02 19.06
N THR A 569 -13.00 27.02 19.95
CA THR A 569 -12.93 27.77 21.20
C THR A 569 -12.15 26.98 22.25
N ARG A 570 -11.77 27.64 23.35
CA ARG A 570 -11.13 26.97 24.50
C ARG A 570 -11.96 25.77 25.01
N ARG A 571 -13.29 25.89 25.01
CA ARG A 571 -14.19 24.83 25.45
C ARG A 571 -14.05 23.59 24.57
N ASP A 572 -14.01 23.78 23.26
CA ASP A 572 -13.93 22.68 22.29
C ASP A 572 -12.58 21.96 22.37
N ILE A 573 -11.50 22.72 22.52
CA ILE A 573 -10.16 22.16 22.66
C ILE A 573 -10.05 21.35 23.95
N THR A 574 -10.55 21.89 25.06
CA THR A 574 -10.57 21.18 26.36
C THR A 574 -11.35 19.87 26.25
N HIS A 575 -12.51 19.90 25.60
CA HIS A 575 -13.32 18.70 25.36
C HIS A 575 -12.58 17.68 24.49
N ALA A 576 -11.98 18.11 23.37
CA ALA A 576 -11.24 17.22 22.47
C ALA A 576 -10.02 16.59 23.16
N ILE A 577 -9.26 17.35 23.95
CA ILE A 577 -8.14 16.83 24.74
C ILE A 577 -8.64 15.79 25.76
N SER A 578 -9.80 16.01 26.40
CA SER A 578 -10.36 15.04 27.35
C SER A 578 -10.70 13.68 26.71
N LEU A 579 -11.02 13.67 25.41
CA LEU A 579 -11.37 12.46 24.67
C LEU A 579 -10.17 11.75 24.04
N PHE A 580 -9.22 12.52 23.50
CA PHE A 580 -8.16 11.99 22.62
C PHE A 580 -6.75 12.16 23.19
N GLY A 581 -6.57 12.93 24.27
CA GLY A 581 -5.25 13.39 24.71
C GLY A 581 -4.22 12.29 24.93
N ASN A 582 -4.65 11.11 25.40
CA ASN A 582 -3.78 9.94 25.64
C ASN A 582 -3.20 9.30 24.36
N THR A 583 -3.80 9.55 23.20
CA THR A 583 -3.43 8.92 21.91
C THR A 583 -2.89 9.90 20.88
N LEU A 584 -3.08 11.20 21.07
CA LEU A 584 -2.65 12.23 20.12
C LEU A 584 -1.12 12.26 19.98
N VAL A 585 -0.66 12.15 18.74
CA VAL A 585 0.72 12.39 18.31
C VAL A 585 0.84 13.72 17.58
N THR A 586 -0.21 14.12 16.86
CA THR A 586 -0.28 15.40 16.14
C THR A 586 -1.53 16.18 16.54
N LEU A 587 -1.36 17.45 16.90
CA LEU A 587 -2.45 18.39 17.18
C LEU A 587 -2.25 19.66 16.36
N ILE A 588 -3.25 19.99 15.55
CA ILE A 588 -3.31 21.21 14.75
C ILE A 588 -4.52 22.03 15.20
N LEU A 589 -4.33 23.30 15.53
CA LEU A 589 -5.40 24.18 15.99
C LEU A 589 -5.40 25.49 15.20
N ILE A 590 -6.57 25.87 14.69
CA ILE A 590 -6.87 27.26 14.37
C ILE A 590 -7.87 27.73 15.40
N ARG A 591 -7.42 28.59 16.31
CA ARG A 591 -8.20 29.07 17.45
C ARG A 591 -9.03 30.26 17.01
N LEU A 592 -10.24 30.35 17.53
CA LEU A 592 -11.01 31.59 17.47
C LEU A 592 -10.72 32.36 18.75
N ILE A 593 -10.15 33.55 18.63
CA ILE A 593 -9.87 34.45 19.75
C ILE A 593 -10.78 35.67 19.59
N ASP A 594 -11.52 35.98 20.65
CA ASP A 594 -12.47 37.09 20.72
C ASP A 594 -12.14 38.02 21.90
N GLU A 595 -12.84 39.15 22.01
CA GLU A 595 -12.66 40.12 23.11
C GLU A 595 -12.91 39.52 24.51
N GLN A 596 -13.60 38.37 24.60
CA GLN A 596 -13.87 37.69 25.87
C GLN A 596 -12.75 36.72 26.27
N SER A 597 -11.80 36.49 25.37
CA SER A 597 -10.68 35.58 25.59
C SER A 597 -9.63 36.23 26.50
N PRO A 598 -9.14 35.51 27.53
CA PRO A 598 -8.22 36.10 28.50
C PRO A 598 -6.84 36.38 27.87
N PRO A 599 -6.12 37.45 28.27
CA PRO A 599 -4.85 37.86 27.64
C PRO A 599 -3.74 36.80 27.60
N GLU A 600 -3.82 35.73 28.40
CA GLU A 600 -2.84 34.65 28.34
C GLU A 600 -3.11 33.66 27.20
N CYS A 601 -4.30 33.68 26.57
CA CYS A 601 -4.68 32.72 25.53
C CYS A 601 -3.89 32.89 24.23
N TYR A 602 -3.33 34.07 23.99
CA TYR A 602 -2.49 34.36 22.82
C TYR A 602 -1.23 33.50 22.80
N TRP A 603 -0.70 33.16 23.97
CA TRP A 603 0.44 32.26 24.08
C TRP A 603 0.04 30.83 23.70
N PRO A 604 0.71 30.21 22.71
CA PRO A 604 0.22 29.01 22.02
C PRO A 604 0.00 27.82 22.95
N THR A 605 0.77 27.71 24.03
CA THR A 605 0.69 26.57 24.96
C THR A 605 -0.25 26.79 26.15
N TYR A 606 -0.80 28.00 26.34
CA TYR A 606 -1.70 28.31 27.47
C TYR A 606 -2.87 27.31 27.58
N MET A 607 -3.39 26.88 26.44
CA MET A 607 -4.52 25.97 26.35
C MET A 607 -4.26 24.57 26.91
N PHE A 608 -2.99 24.21 27.13
CA PHE A 608 -2.61 22.96 27.76
C PHE A 608 -2.69 23.02 29.30
N ARG A 609 -3.12 24.14 29.89
CA ARG A 609 -3.36 24.22 31.33
C ARG A 609 -4.40 23.15 31.74
N HIS A 610 -3.96 22.16 32.51
CA HIS A 610 -4.74 20.97 32.92
C HIS A 610 -4.98 19.91 31.82
N ALA A 611 -4.22 19.93 30.73
CA ALA A 611 -4.22 18.88 29.72
C ALA A 611 -3.31 17.70 30.12
N HIS A 612 -3.52 16.55 29.47
CA HIS A 612 -2.60 15.41 29.52
C HIS A 612 -2.43 14.85 28.11
N LEU A 613 -1.22 15.03 27.55
CA LEU A 613 -0.89 14.80 26.14
C LEU A 613 0.44 14.02 26.03
N PRO A 614 0.54 12.81 26.62
CA PRO A 614 1.82 12.12 26.82
C PRO A 614 2.54 11.71 25.53
N LYS A 615 1.80 11.58 24.41
CA LYS A 615 2.33 11.13 23.12
C LYS A 615 2.45 12.23 22.08
N LEU A 616 2.10 13.48 22.42
CA LEU A 616 2.09 14.56 21.45
C LEU A 616 3.51 14.90 21.03
N GLU A 617 3.84 14.72 19.75
CA GLU A 617 5.16 15.01 19.18
C GLU A 617 5.16 16.28 18.32
N TYR A 618 4.02 16.62 17.72
CA TYR A 618 3.86 17.77 16.83
C TYR A 618 2.65 18.62 17.21
N PHE A 619 2.88 19.90 17.43
CA PHE A 619 1.84 20.89 17.72
C PHE A 619 1.90 22.05 16.74
N MET A 620 0.81 22.33 16.05
CA MET A 620 0.66 23.54 15.24
C MET A 620 -0.52 24.37 15.75
N VAL A 621 -0.33 25.68 15.82
CA VAL A 621 -1.38 26.60 16.22
C VAL A 621 -1.30 27.91 15.44
N ALA A 622 -2.46 28.38 15.00
CA ALA A 622 -2.68 29.69 14.41
C ALA A 622 -3.96 30.30 14.99
N ASP A 623 -4.09 31.63 14.90
CA ASP A 623 -5.16 32.39 15.52
C ASP A 623 -6.02 33.10 14.48
N ARG A 624 -7.34 33.12 14.68
CA ARG A 624 -8.29 33.93 13.92
C ARG A 624 -8.89 34.95 14.88
N TYR A 625 -8.66 36.23 14.58
CA TYR A 625 -9.20 37.36 15.33
C TYR A 625 -10.50 37.88 14.72
N ASP A 626 -11.35 38.48 15.55
CA ASP A 626 -12.44 39.35 15.08
C ASP A 626 -11.85 40.71 14.68
N GLU A 627 -12.38 41.37 13.63
CA GLU A 627 -11.74 42.50 12.90
C GLU A 627 -11.53 43.79 13.74
N HIS A 628 -11.73 43.78 15.06
CA HIS A 628 -11.76 44.96 15.93
C HIS A 628 -11.07 44.83 17.29
N ALA A 629 -10.33 43.75 17.54
CA ALA A 629 -9.71 43.55 18.85
C ALA A 629 -8.34 44.26 18.97
N ASP A 630 -8.27 45.34 19.76
CA ASP A 630 -7.02 45.96 20.25
C ASP A 630 -6.40 45.06 21.33
N LEU A 631 -5.28 44.38 21.04
CA LEU A 631 -4.82 43.25 21.85
C LEU A 631 -3.33 43.34 22.20
N PRO A 632 -2.98 43.90 23.37
CA PRO A 632 -1.58 43.98 23.78
C PRO A 632 -1.07 42.63 24.30
N LEU A 633 -0.12 42.02 23.59
CA LEU A 633 0.72 40.95 24.14
C LEU A 633 1.69 41.54 25.19
N GLU A 634 1.26 41.62 26.44
CA GLU A 634 2.12 42.04 27.55
C GLU A 634 3.00 40.88 28.07
N ARG A 635 4.22 41.16 28.55
CA ARG A 635 5.13 40.14 29.09
C ARG A 635 4.52 39.43 30.32
N GLU A 636 3.71 40.16 31.07
CA GLU A 636 3.02 39.75 32.29
C GLU A 636 1.98 38.64 32.02
N THR A 637 1.52 38.48 30.77
CA THR A 637 0.54 37.46 30.37
C THR A 637 1.20 36.18 29.85
N MET A 638 2.53 36.15 29.74
CA MET A 638 3.30 35.02 29.22
C MET A 638 3.26 33.82 30.16
N VAL A 639 2.63 32.73 29.71
CA VAL A 639 2.43 31.51 30.52
C VAL A 639 2.97 30.27 29.81
N ILE A 640 3.73 29.47 30.56
CA ILE A 640 4.14 28.11 30.18
C ILE A 640 3.61 27.11 31.21
N PRO A 641 2.54 26.36 30.90
CA PRO A 641 1.90 25.48 31.87
C PRO A 641 2.63 24.14 31.94
N GLY A 642 3.54 23.96 32.91
CA GLY A 642 4.06 22.65 33.33
C GLY A 642 4.38 21.64 32.21
N LEU A 643 4.86 22.12 31.05
CA LEU A 643 4.76 21.37 29.78
C LEU A 643 5.53 20.05 29.79
N ARG A 644 6.59 19.97 30.61
CA ARG A 644 7.35 18.74 30.86
C ARG A 644 6.49 17.56 31.27
N GLU A 645 5.46 17.80 32.09
CA GLU A 645 4.55 16.77 32.58
C GLU A 645 3.37 16.56 31.64
N ILE A 646 2.95 17.64 30.96
CA ILE A 646 1.75 17.65 30.11
C ILE A 646 2.03 17.01 28.75
N CYS A 647 3.14 17.37 28.10
CA CYS A 647 3.52 16.91 26.76
C CYS A 647 5.03 16.55 26.69
N PRO A 648 5.47 15.52 27.45
CA PRO A 648 6.89 15.13 27.54
C PRO A 648 7.53 14.73 26.20
N ALA A 649 6.72 14.30 25.22
CA ALA A 649 7.18 13.85 23.91
C ALA A 649 7.22 14.95 22.83
N LEU A 650 6.86 16.20 23.17
CA LEU A 650 6.70 17.27 22.18
C LEU A 650 8.05 17.69 21.59
N LYS A 651 8.21 17.48 20.27
CA LYS A 651 9.44 17.76 19.51
C LYS A 651 9.34 19.02 18.67
N THR A 652 8.16 19.29 18.11
CA THR A 652 7.97 20.39 17.15
C THR A 652 6.77 21.25 17.51
N ILE A 653 6.98 22.56 17.54
CA ILE A 653 5.92 23.57 17.63
C ILE A 653 5.97 24.46 16.39
N VAL A 654 4.83 24.65 15.73
CA VAL A 654 4.66 25.61 14.63
C VAL A 654 3.60 26.62 15.03
N TRP A 655 3.95 27.90 15.05
CA TRP A 655 3.11 28.98 15.54
C TRP A 655 2.90 30.04 14.45
N GLY A 656 1.67 30.19 13.99
CA GLY A 656 1.24 31.34 13.19
C GLY A 656 0.84 32.48 14.12
N ALA A 657 1.61 33.56 14.12
CA ALA A 657 1.30 34.79 14.85
C ALA A 657 0.82 35.85 13.86
N ASP A 658 -0.21 36.62 14.20
CA ASP A 658 -0.75 37.66 13.32
C ASP A 658 0.17 38.90 13.29
N GLY A 659 0.37 39.47 12.11
CA GLY A 659 1.22 40.64 11.85
C GLY A 659 0.89 41.86 12.71
N THR A 660 -0.38 42.08 13.04
CA THR A 660 -0.82 43.18 13.94
C THR A 660 -0.28 43.02 15.35
N VAL A 661 -0.27 41.78 15.85
CA VAL A 661 0.28 41.39 17.15
C VAL A 661 1.82 41.44 17.15
N ILE A 662 2.45 41.17 16.01
CA ILE A 662 3.91 41.25 15.82
C ILE A 662 4.39 42.72 15.83
N ASP A 663 3.62 43.63 15.23
CA ASP A 663 3.99 45.05 15.15
C ASP A 663 3.74 45.82 16.46
N ASP A 664 2.74 45.45 17.28
CA ASP A 664 2.50 46.07 18.61
C ASP A 664 3.52 45.67 19.69
N LEU A 665 4.27 44.57 19.49
CA LEU A 665 5.35 44.14 20.38
C LEU A 665 6.66 44.95 20.22
N GLN A 666 6.69 45.99 19.40
CA GLN A 666 7.87 46.82 19.10
C GLN A 666 8.24 47.86 20.20
N TRP A 667 7.93 47.62 21.48
CA TRP A 667 8.20 48.63 22.52
C TRP A 667 9.70 48.88 22.75
N ASP A 668 10.07 50.15 22.60
CA ASP A 668 11.39 50.74 22.81
C ASP A 668 11.92 50.46 24.24
N PHE A 669 12.90 49.58 24.36
CA PHE A 669 13.83 49.55 25.48
C PHE A 669 15.24 49.75 24.92
N ASP A 670 15.88 50.86 25.29
CA ASP A 670 17.29 51.19 25.01
C ASP A 670 17.71 51.38 23.54
N GLY A 671 16.80 51.81 22.65
CA GLY A 671 17.19 52.35 21.33
C GLY A 671 17.71 51.30 20.33
N MET A 672 17.36 50.03 20.52
CA MET A 672 17.51 48.98 19.52
C MET A 672 16.11 48.48 19.10
N THR A 673 15.63 48.94 17.95
CA THR A 673 14.40 48.43 17.33
C THR A 673 14.64 47.01 16.82
N SER A 674 14.21 46.00 17.59
CA SER A 674 14.17 44.61 17.12
C SER A 674 12.75 44.05 17.22
N ARG A 675 12.10 43.87 16.06
CA ARG A 675 10.95 42.95 15.91
C ARG A 675 11.30 41.62 16.58
N GLY A 676 10.44 41.09 17.45
CA GLY A 676 10.52 39.67 17.86
C GLY A 676 11.18 39.32 19.21
N TRP A 677 11.46 40.26 20.12
CA TRP A 677 12.09 39.91 21.42
C TRP A 677 11.20 39.02 22.31
N ALA A 678 9.92 39.35 22.46
CA ALA A 678 8.99 38.56 23.29
C ALA A 678 8.77 37.14 22.75
N MET A 679 8.66 36.99 21.43
CA MET A 679 8.53 35.69 20.75
C MET A 679 9.81 34.85 20.89
N THR A 680 10.97 35.48 20.76
CA THR A 680 12.28 34.84 21.01
C THR A 680 12.41 34.37 22.46
N VAL A 681 12.03 35.21 23.43
CA VAL A 681 12.05 34.85 24.85
C VAL A 681 11.12 33.66 25.11
N TYR A 682 9.89 33.70 24.57
CA TYR A 682 8.94 32.63 24.73
C TYR A 682 9.43 31.31 24.09
N ALA A 683 9.97 31.36 22.87
CA ALA A 683 10.55 30.20 22.20
C ALA A 683 11.66 29.56 23.05
N ARG A 684 12.57 30.36 23.62
CA ARG A 684 13.61 29.86 24.53
C ARG A 684 13.03 29.23 25.79
N MET A 685 12.04 29.87 26.40
CA MET A 685 11.37 29.32 27.58
C MET A 685 10.64 27.99 27.27
N LEU A 686 10.13 27.78 26.04
CA LEU A 686 9.58 26.49 25.61
C LEU A 686 10.65 25.39 25.57
N PHE A 687 11.84 25.69 25.05
CA PHE A 687 12.96 24.75 25.07
C PHE A 687 13.40 24.42 26.52
N ASP A 688 13.39 25.39 27.42
CA ASP A 688 13.73 25.12 28.83
C ASP A 688 12.66 24.26 29.52
N ALA A 689 11.39 24.48 29.18
CA ALA A 689 10.26 23.75 29.75
C ALA A 689 10.10 22.32 29.19
N ILE A 690 10.51 22.06 27.95
CA ILE A 690 10.33 20.77 27.28
C ILE A 690 11.70 20.24 26.81
N PRO A 691 12.30 19.29 27.55
CA PRO A 691 13.61 18.75 27.21
C PRO A 691 13.67 18.06 25.84
N ALA A 692 12.55 17.48 25.38
CA ALA A 692 12.44 16.79 24.09
C ALA A 692 12.21 17.72 22.89
N LEU A 693 11.99 19.02 23.13
CA LEU A 693 11.70 19.97 22.06
C LEU A 693 12.94 20.21 21.21
N GLU A 694 12.80 19.96 19.91
CA GLU A 694 13.85 20.04 18.89
C GLU A 694 13.68 21.28 18.02
N ARG A 695 12.43 21.70 17.74
CA ARG A 695 12.14 22.79 16.81
C ARG A 695 10.96 23.65 17.25
N VAL A 696 11.11 24.97 17.12
CA VAL A 696 10.02 25.94 17.18
C VAL A 696 10.08 26.81 15.93
N SER A 697 9.01 26.83 15.14
CA SER A 697 8.88 27.71 13.97
C SER A 697 7.79 28.73 14.23
N ILE A 698 8.05 29.99 13.89
CA ILE A 698 7.10 31.08 14.07
C ILE A 698 6.99 31.86 12.76
N TYR A 699 5.78 32.12 12.28
CA TYR A 699 5.53 32.82 11.02
C TYR A 699 4.40 33.83 11.14
N ASP A 700 4.36 34.78 10.20
CA ASP A 700 3.31 35.78 10.11
C ASP A 700 2.08 35.22 9.37
N ASP A 701 0.95 35.11 10.08
CA ASP A 701 -0.29 34.52 9.57
C ASP A 701 -1.04 35.44 8.57
N GLU A 702 -0.74 36.75 8.49
CA GLU A 702 -1.33 37.63 7.46
C GLU A 702 -0.87 37.25 6.03
N VAL A 703 0.27 36.56 5.91
CA VAL A 703 0.88 36.14 4.64
C VAL A 703 0.44 34.72 4.21
N ALA A 704 -0.34 34.02 5.05
CA ALA A 704 -0.75 32.62 4.88
C ALA A 704 -1.73 32.35 3.70
N ALA A 705 -2.06 33.38 2.90
CA ALA A 705 -2.69 33.18 1.59
C ALA A 705 -1.73 32.54 0.55
N SER A 706 -0.43 32.47 0.85
CA SER A 706 0.62 31.88 0.02
C SER A 706 1.15 30.55 0.61
N ARG A 707 1.54 29.60 -0.25
CA ARG A 707 1.97 28.21 0.11
C ARG A 707 3.33 28.15 0.83
N GLU A 708 4.08 29.24 0.82
CA GLU A 708 5.37 29.40 1.49
C GLU A 708 5.34 30.72 2.23
N VAL A 709 5.49 30.66 3.54
CA VAL A 709 5.49 31.84 4.41
C VAL A 709 6.88 32.01 4.99
N MET A 710 7.41 33.23 4.96
CA MET A 710 8.66 33.53 5.63
C MET A 710 8.43 33.56 7.15
N GLY A 711 9.33 32.93 7.91
CA GLY A 711 9.28 32.97 9.36
C GLY A 711 10.63 32.73 10.01
N GLU A 712 10.61 32.65 11.33
CA GLU A 712 11.76 32.41 12.19
C GLU A 712 11.76 30.97 12.71
N VAL A 713 12.93 30.33 12.68
CA VAL A 713 13.09 28.94 13.16
C VAL A 713 14.14 28.91 14.26
N PHE A 714 13.78 28.22 15.35
CA PHE A 714 14.67 27.89 16.46
C PHE A 714 14.89 26.38 16.50
N THR A 715 16.13 25.96 16.73
CA THR A 715 16.48 24.54 16.79
C THR A 715 17.35 24.22 18.00
N ARG A 716 17.16 23.03 18.58
CA ARG A 716 18.08 22.49 19.59
C ARG A 716 19.21 21.73 18.89
N ALA A 717 20.44 22.16 19.12
CA ALA A 717 21.63 21.46 18.63
C ALA A 717 21.96 20.22 19.49
N GLU A 718 22.85 19.35 19.00
CA GLU A 718 23.27 18.11 19.69
C GLU A 718 23.88 18.38 21.08
N ASP A 719 24.54 19.52 21.25
CA ASP A 719 25.10 19.99 22.53
C ASP A 719 24.05 20.59 23.50
N ARG A 720 22.75 20.46 23.13
CA ARG A 720 21.57 20.98 23.82
C ARG A 720 21.43 22.50 23.84
N THR A 721 22.29 23.23 23.12
CA THR A 721 22.13 24.68 22.96
C THR A 721 20.98 24.99 21.99
N VAL A 722 20.29 26.11 22.23
CA VAL A 722 19.20 26.58 21.36
C VAL A 722 19.75 27.62 20.38
N LYS A 723 19.71 27.28 19.09
CA LYS A 723 20.09 28.13 17.95
C LYS A 723 18.86 28.85 17.39
N GLY A 724 19.09 30.01 16.77
CA GLY A 724 18.05 30.85 16.17
C GLY A 724 17.73 32.15 16.96
N PRO A 725 16.87 33.03 16.41
CA PRO A 725 16.07 32.77 15.20
C PRO A 725 16.90 32.77 13.91
N GLU A 726 16.62 31.82 13.02
CA GLU A 726 17.09 31.82 11.63
C GLU A 726 15.90 32.07 10.71
N SER A 727 16.02 33.00 9.76
CA SER A 727 14.97 33.25 8.78
C SER A 727 14.89 32.09 7.77
N ALA A 728 13.71 31.51 7.61
CA ALA A 728 13.48 30.41 6.69
C ALA A 728 12.12 30.54 5.98
N SER A 729 12.02 29.97 4.78
CA SER A 729 10.72 29.69 4.15
C SER A 729 10.09 28.48 4.85
N ILE A 730 8.88 28.67 5.37
CA ILE A 730 8.07 27.65 5.99
C ILE A 730 6.99 27.28 4.98
N SER A 731 7.09 26.07 4.43
CA SER A 731 6.07 25.55 3.53
C SER A 731 4.85 25.12 4.35
N LEU A 732 3.72 25.77 4.06
CA LEU A 732 2.41 25.41 4.60
C LEU A 732 1.66 24.71 3.46
N ASP A 733 1.57 23.38 3.51
CA ASP A 733 1.00 22.57 2.42
C ASP A 733 -0.51 22.83 2.24
N GLU A 734 -1.06 22.75 1.03
CA GLU A 734 -2.52 22.94 0.79
C GLU A 734 -3.38 21.92 1.56
N ASP A 735 -2.78 20.78 1.88
CA ASP A 735 -3.30 19.72 2.74
C ASP A 735 -3.10 20.03 4.26
N MET A 736 -2.88 21.31 4.69
CA MET A 736 -2.84 21.75 6.10
C MET A 736 -3.97 21.16 6.97
N TRP A 737 -5.07 20.75 6.32
CA TRP A 737 -6.30 20.22 6.90
C TRP A 737 -6.43 18.69 6.81
N THR A 738 -5.47 18.00 6.20
CA THR A 738 -5.37 16.54 6.14
C THR A 738 -3.98 16.08 6.58
N LEU A 739 -3.90 15.53 7.78
CA LEU A 739 -2.67 15.29 8.52
C LEU A 739 -1.64 14.43 7.74
N ARG A 740 -0.43 14.98 7.55
CA ARG A 740 0.82 14.25 7.25
C ARG A 740 1.89 14.63 8.27
N PRO A 741 2.57 13.66 8.92
CA PRO A 741 3.72 13.91 9.79
C PRO A 741 5.10 13.77 9.11
N GLU A 742 5.18 13.51 7.79
CA GLU A 742 6.40 12.99 7.13
C GLU A 742 7.02 13.91 6.06
N THR A 743 6.97 15.22 6.21
CA THR A 743 7.78 16.14 5.38
C THR A 743 8.54 17.13 6.25
#